data_AF-A0A2R8QAB7-F1
#
_entry.id   AF-A0A2R8QAB7-F1
#
_cell.length_a   1.000
_cell.length_b   1.000
_cell.length_c   1.000
_cell.angle_alpha   90.00
_cell.angle_beta   90.00
_cell.angle_gamma   90.00
#
_symmetry.space_group_name_H-M   'P 1'
#
loop_
_entity.id
_entity.type
_entity.pdbx_description
1 polymer ?
#
loop_
_entity_poly.entity_id
_entity_poly.type
_entity_poly.pdbx_seq_one_letter_code
_entity_poly.pdbx_strand_id
1 'polypeptide(L)'
;MIFLISVCALLPLNIVAFNNISADPCYNYEPLDRPWRATNESGSDICEEFFSWSGWYRLFYNGLDIRMPESCVSEYSCNAEHSLWLNGPHPKIEDGVVTRDVCGVEGSSCCEYVSLPIKVKACPGNYYVYEFVKTSLCSGYCIDEKTLSATTTATVTAINISLPAVSNTDDDPCLNYNILDDQNRSPNGFFFVYNSIYGYDDTRVQWQGWYRLFINGSNAQMPEWCFSSMSCGGFSSLWLGGSHPQLDDGVVTRDIYGSYFEVCSYYISDPIQVKACPGNYYVYKLVKPKQLIPAPTYCAVVMTSPPSVDPCYSYNSLDDPWRASSFLTGDHNNTRCDSDIPLNGWYRLFYNNQSAQMPESCVKSGTCGTLYPLWLDGPHPLLEDGVVTRKVCGSQWNDCCGISSHPIQVKACPGNYYVYEFVRPLYCAAYCAGHCSELNCTEDERCEEKDGIYGCSCKRKHQTYKFDFTETCESSHGSISLSRCQLFDAGFPSDVLHLNDPSCRGTVRDGQVEFYFDNNEHICGANIVENGTHIIYDNLILGESGTGPVISRTQFLKIHFQCVYSLEQTFYMNIDPQGSTVQGIVPAVQETYKVRMIPYKDAEFSQPFGSMVNISLNEQIFVEVYADAVDSLQVASVIDKCWATPRNDSDNSVFWDLIVDKCPNPNSQVKVLQNGVSISSRFSFNMSIFTENATEAYLYCTVHLCSLTNSNCSVDCGSGRIQREIRSVNLQDNSSVSVGPLRIHSNVKDIDAQNQVLVSMAASLCASLIMIVVSIIIVF
;
A
#
# COMPACT_ATOMS: atom_id res chain seq x y z
N MET A 1 -66.59 -66.64 23.09
CA MET A 1 -67.32 -67.46 24.08
C MET A 1 -67.11 -66.85 25.46
N ILE A 2 -68.20 -66.34 26.04
CA ILE A 2 -68.57 -66.31 27.47
C ILE A 2 -67.75 -65.43 28.47
N PHE A 3 -68.56 -64.57 29.10
CA PHE A 3 -68.44 -63.66 30.23
C PHE A 3 -67.94 -64.26 31.58
N LEU A 4 -67.16 -63.42 32.30
CA LEU A 4 -67.26 -62.99 33.74
C LEU A 4 -67.52 -63.99 34.89
N ILE A 5 -66.74 -63.81 35.99
CA ILE A 5 -67.12 -63.61 37.42
C ILE A 5 -65.79 -63.46 38.23
N SER A 6 -65.43 -62.28 38.77
CA SER A 6 -65.70 -61.75 40.15
C SER A 6 -64.83 -62.42 41.24
N VAL A 7 -64.17 -61.78 42.22
CA VAL A 7 -64.49 -60.65 43.12
C VAL A 7 -63.19 -60.06 43.73
N CYS A 8 -63.28 -58.79 44.14
CA CYS A 8 -62.30 -57.90 44.78
C CYS A 8 -62.28 -57.96 46.34
N ALA A 9 -61.15 -57.53 46.94
CA ALA A 9 -60.95 -56.84 48.23
C ALA A 9 -60.69 -57.62 49.56
N LEU A 10 -59.51 -57.39 50.20
CA LEU A 10 -59.30 -56.47 51.36
C LEU A 10 -57.84 -56.51 51.94
N LEU A 11 -57.10 -55.38 51.78
CA LEU A 11 -56.07 -54.65 52.60
C LEU A 11 -55.11 -55.36 53.63
N PRO A 12 -54.00 -54.71 54.08
CA PRO A 12 -53.00 -53.85 53.42
C PRO A 12 -51.53 -54.29 53.73
N LEU A 13 -50.56 -53.98 52.86
CA LEU A 13 -49.13 -53.97 53.22
C LEU A 13 -48.47 -52.72 52.62
N ASN A 14 -47.77 -51.99 53.49
CA ASN A 14 -47.13 -50.70 53.27
C ASN A 14 -46.29 -50.67 51.98
N ILE A 15 -46.65 -49.75 51.07
CA ILE A 15 -45.80 -49.40 49.93
C ILE A 15 -44.79 -48.36 50.41
N VAL A 16 -43.54 -48.77 50.54
CA VAL A 16 -42.40 -47.85 50.62
C VAL A 16 -42.26 -47.18 49.26
N ALA A 17 -42.36 -45.86 49.25
CA ALA A 17 -42.20 -45.04 48.05
C ALA A 17 -40.77 -45.17 47.49
N PHE A 18 -40.65 -45.59 46.23
CA PHE A 18 -39.42 -45.40 45.47
C PHE A 18 -39.27 -43.90 45.21
N ASN A 19 -38.37 -43.24 45.95
CA ASN A 19 -37.97 -41.87 45.67
C ASN A 19 -37.35 -41.81 44.26
N ASN A 20 -37.78 -40.81 43.51
CA ASN A 20 -37.42 -40.57 42.12
C ASN A 20 -35.91 -40.23 42.02
N ILE A 21 -35.06 -41.22 41.73
CA ILE A 21 -33.59 -41.08 41.64
C ILE A 21 -33.18 -39.95 40.67
N SER A 22 -33.99 -39.68 39.66
CA SER A 22 -33.78 -38.62 38.66
C SER A 22 -33.85 -37.18 39.23
N ALA A 23 -34.41 -36.98 40.43
CA ALA A 23 -34.55 -35.66 41.03
C ALA A 23 -33.56 -35.40 42.17
N ASP A 24 -32.78 -36.40 42.58
CA ASP A 24 -31.77 -36.21 43.63
C ASP A 24 -30.59 -35.40 43.04
N PRO A 25 -30.23 -34.26 43.64
CA PRO A 25 -29.15 -33.42 43.15
C PRO A 25 -27.77 -34.10 43.19
N CYS A 26 -27.61 -35.20 43.92
CA CYS A 26 -26.40 -36.02 43.85
C CYS A 26 -26.24 -36.75 42.52
N TYR A 27 -27.30 -36.95 41.75
CA TYR A 27 -27.27 -37.61 40.44
C TYR A 27 -27.73 -36.70 39.30
N ASN A 28 -28.33 -35.55 39.62
CA ASN A 28 -28.78 -34.53 38.68
C ASN A 28 -28.13 -33.19 39.02
N TYR A 29 -26.90 -33.00 38.53
CA TYR A 29 -26.12 -31.77 38.69
C TYR A 29 -25.35 -31.43 37.41
N GLU A 30 -24.99 -30.15 37.26
CA GLU A 30 -24.10 -29.67 36.22
C GLU A 30 -22.64 -29.67 36.73
N PRO A 31 -21.70 -30.30 36.00
CA PRO A 31 -20.29 -30.24 36.36
C PRO A 31 -19.71 -28.85 36.06
N LEU A 32 -19.09 -28.23 37.06
CA LEU A 32 -18.47 -26.91 36.98
C LEU A 32 -16.96 -27.02 37.14
N ASP A 33 -16.26 -27.27 36.03
CA ASP A 33 -14.80 -27.37 35.98
C ASP A 33 -14.17 -26.03 35.55
N ARG A 34 -13.95 -25.16 36.54
CA ARG A 34 -13.51 -23.78 36.34
C ARG A 34 -12.30 -23.47 37.23
N PRO A 35 -11.09 -23.92 36.83
CA PRO A 35 -9.85 -23.72 37.59
C PRO A 35 -9.56 -22.26 37.97
N TRP A 36 -9.99 -21.30 37.15
CA TRP A 36 -9.85 -19.86 37.42
C TRP A 36 -10.60 -19.37 38.67
N ARG A 37 -11.43 -20.23 39.30
CA ARG A 37 -12.09 -19.96 40.59
C ARG A 37 -11.26 -20.39 41.80
N ALA A 38 -10.03 -20.87 41.61
CA ALA A 38 -9.23 -21.39 42.69
C ALA A 38 -8.69 -20.29 43.60
N THR A 39 -8.52 -20.59 44.89
CA THR A 39 -8.05 -19.65 45.91
C THR A 39 -6.61 -19.15 45.70
N ASN A 40 -5.82 -19.82 44.87
CA ASN A 40 -4.47 -19.39 44.48
C ASN A 40 -4.45 -18.50 43.23
N GLU A 41 -5.56 -18.42 42.49
CA GLU A 41 -5.71 -17.51 41.36
C GLU A 41 -5.99 -16.10 41.89
N SER A 42 -5.31 -15.12 41.31
CA SER A 42 -5.36 -13.72 41.72
C SER A 42 -5.57 -12.82 40.51
N GLY A 43 -6.36 -11.76 40.70
CA GLY A 43 -6.73 -10.79 39.65
C GLY A 43 -8.24 -10.60 39.49
N SER A 44 -8.66 -9.64 38.67
CA SER A 44 -9.99 -9.53 37.99
C SER A 44 -11.30 -9.28 38.76
N ASP A 45 -12.20 -8.53 38.10
CA ASP A 45 -13.64 -8.39 38.40
C ASP A 45 -14.47 -9.47 37.67
N ILE A 46 -14.20 -10.78 37.85
CA ILE A 46 -15.02 -11.86 37.27
C ILE A 46 -16.14 -12.21 38.26
N CYS A 47 -17.16 -11.38 38.23
CA CYS A 47 -18.24 -11.36 39.20
C CYS A 47 -19.33 -12.41 38.92
N GLU A 48 -19.92 -12.98 39.97
CA GLU A 48 -21.08 -13.88 39.86
C GLU A 48 -22.31 -13.20 39.27
N GLU A 49 -22.40 -11.87 39.32
CA GLU A 49 -23.49 -11.12 38.70
C GLU A 49 -23.57 -11.34 37.18
N PHE A 50 -22.43 -11.69 36.57
CA PHE A 50 -22.34 -11.98 35.15
C PHE A 50 -22.85 -13.38 34.79
N PHE A 51 -22.89 -14.33 35.74
CA PHE A 51 -23.32 -15.69 35.47
C PHE A 51 -24.78 -15.93 35.88
N SER A 52 -25.46 -16.77 35.12
CA SER A 52 -26.78 -17.28 35.49
C SER A 52 -26.65 -18.61 36.22
N TRP A 53 -27.23 -18.68 37.41
CA TRP A 53 -27.23 -19.88 38.26
C TRP A 53 -28.61 -20.53 38.25
N SER A 54 -28.69 -21.80 37.84
CA SER A 54 -29.93 -22.57 37.84
C SER A 54 -29.66 -24.06 38.07
N GLY A 55 -30.18 -24.60 39.18
CA GLY A 55 -30.02 -26.00 39.53
C GLY A 55 -28.79 -26.27 40.41
N TRP A 56 -28.33 -27.51 40.39
CA TRP A 56 -27.28 -28.00 41.28
C TRP A 56 -25.97 -28.17 40.53
N TYR A 57 -24.87 -27.79 41.16
CA TYR A 57 -23.53 -27.79 40.57
C TYR A 57 -22.57 -28.64 41.40
N ARG A 58 -21.70 -29.38 40.72
CA ARG A 58 -20.55 -30.05 41.33
C ARG A 58 -19.27 -29.37 40.87
N LEU A 59 -18.42 -29.00 41.81
CA LEU A 59 -17.20 -28.25 41.53
C LEU A 59 -16.06 -29.19 41.13
N PHE A 60 -15.29 -28.78 40.13
CA PHE A 60 -14.09 -29.48 39.68
C PHE A 60 -12.92 -28.53 39.45
N TYR A 61 -11.71 -29.08 39.54
CA TYR A 61 -10.46 -28.43 39.16
C TYR A 61 -9.68 -29.36 38.22
N ASN A 62 -9.66 -29.05 36.92
CA ASN A 62 -9.06 -29.87 35.88
C ASN A 62 -9.55 -31.34 35.94
N GLY A 63 -10.86 -31.52 36.11
CA GLY A 63 -11.52 -32.82 36.24
C GLY A 63 -11.39 -33.50 37.62
N LEU A 64 -10.68 -32.91 38.58
CA LEU A 64 -10.58 -33.42 39.95
C LEU A 64 -11.68 -32.86 40.83
N ASP A 65 -12.22 -33.68 41.74
CA ASP A 65 -13.23 -33.23 42.70
C ASP A 65 -12.65 -32.19 43.66
N ILE A 66 -13.38 -31.09 43.86
CA ILE A 66 -13.00 -29.99 44.73
C ILE A 66 -14.23 -29.44 45.43
N ARG A 67 -14.01 -28.67 46.50
CA ARG A 67 -15.07 -28.04 47.29
C ARG A 67 -14.78 -26.57 47.55
N MET A 68 -15.81 -25.84 47.95
CA MET A 68 -15.63 -24.49 48.46
C MET A 68 -14.75 -24.50 49.73
N PRO A 69 -13.99 -23.42 49.99
CA PRO A 69 -13.30 -23.26 51.26
C PRO A 69 -14.29 -23.08 52.42
N GLU A 70 -13.92 -23.57 53.60
CA GLU A 70 -14.65 -23.36 54.87
C GLU A 70 -14.01 -22.25 55.72
N SER A 71 -12.94 -21.64 55.23
CA SER A 71 -12.15 -20.62 55.92
C SER A 71 -12.00 -19.37 55.07
N CYS A 72 -11.71 -18.25 55.73
CA CYS A 72 -11.50 -16.97 55.09
C CYS A 72 -10.52 -17.04 53.90
N VAL A 73 -10.93 -16.42 52.81
CA VAL A 73 -10.15 -16.26 51.57
C VAL A 73 -9.78 -14.78 51.45
N SER A 74 -8.54 -14.51 51.05
CA SER A 74 -8.05 -13.14 50.85
C SER A 74 -8.81 -12.41 49.76
N GLU A 75 -8.92 -11.09 49.87
CA GLU A 75 -9.53 -10.22 48.85
C GLU A 75 -8.81 -10.39 47.49
N TYR A 76 -9.55 -10.23 46.39
CA TYR A 76 -9.05 -10.42 45.01
C TYR A 76 -8.58 -11.84 44.65
N SER A 77 -8.93 -12.84 45.45
CA SER A 77 -8.67 -14.25 45.11
C SER A 77 -9.81 -14.82 44.27
N CYS A 78 -9.56 -15.96 43.63
CA CYS A 78 -10.54 -16.67 42.80
C CYS A 78 -11.16 -15.85 41.65
N ASN A 79 -10.38 -14.87 41.18
CA ASN A 79 -10.74 -13.95 40.11
C ASN A 79 -11.94 -13.02 40.40
N ALA A 80 -12.23 -12.69 41.66
CA ALA A 80 -13.29 -11.76 42.04
C ALA A 80 -12.85 -10.79 43.14
N GLU A 81 -13.43 -9.58 43.15
CA GLU A 81 -13.19 -8.56 44.19
C GLU A 81 -13.52 -9.11 45.58
N HIS A 82 -14.75 -9.59 45.79
CA HIS A 82 -15.16 -10.26 47.01
C HIS A 82 -15.11 -11.79 46.86
N SER A 83 -14.01 -12.39 47.33
CA SER A 83 -13.85 -13.85 47.39
C SER A 83 -14.83 -14.47 48.38
N LEU A 84 -15.66 -15.42 47.93
CA LEU A 84 -16.71 -16.06 48.74
C LEU A 84 -16.34 -17.47 49.21
N TRP A 85 -16.67 -17.78 50.46
CA TRP A 85 -16.48 -19.08 51.08
C TRP A 85 -17.67 -19.49 51.98
N LEU A 86 -17.74 -20.77 52.31
CA LEU A 86 -18.81 -21.31 53.15
C LEU A 86 -18.62 -20.88 54.61
N ASN A 87 -19.65 -20.29 55.22
CA ASN A 87 -19.61 -19.95 56.65
C ASN A 87 -19.91 -21.19 57.49
N GLY A 88 -18.85 -21.92 57.85
CA GLY A 88 -18.91 -23.14 58.66
C GLY A 88 -18.69 -24.43 57.86
N PRO A 89 -18.76 -25.59 58.54
CA PRO A 89 -18.35 -26.86 57.93
C PRO A 89 -19.34 -27.35 56.86
N HIS A 90 -18.87 -28.07 55.84
CA HIS A 90 -19.75 -28.76 54.90
C HIS A 90 -20.67 -29.77 55.63
N PRO A 91 -21.89 -30.05 55.11
CA PRO A 91 -22.80 -31.02 55.71
C PRO A 91 -22.28 -32.46 55.63
N LYS A 92 -22.85 -33.35 56.43
CA LYS A 92 -22.69 -34.81 56.31
C LYS A 92 -23.80 -35.39 55.44
N ILE A 93 -23.62 -36.63 54.97
CA ILE A 93 -24.62 -37.33 54.14
C ILE A 93 -25.98 -37.42 54.85
N GLU A 94 -25.98 -37.59 56.18
CA GLU A 94 -27.18 -37.67 57.01
C GLU A 94 -27.97 -36.36 57.12
N ASP A 95 -27.31 -35.21 56.91
CA ASP A 95 -27.92 -33.89 57.05
C ASP A 95 -28.82 -33.53 55.86
N GLY A 96 -28.72 -34.27 54.75
CA GLY A 96 -29.48 -34.01 53.54
C GLY A 96 -29.12 -32.66 52.89
N VAL A 97 -30.13 -31.93 52.43
CA VAL A 97 -29.95 -30.59 51.85
C VAL A 97 -29.92 -29.55 52.97
N VAL A 98 -28.80 -28.86 53.12
CA VAL A 98 -28.59 -27.84 54.16
C VAL A 98 -28.40 -26.46 53.53
N THR A 99 -29.06 -25.46 54.09
CA THR A 99 -28.82 -24.05 53.75
C THR A 99 -27.63 -23.52 54.55
N ARG A 100 -26.67 -22.88 53.89
CA ARG A 100 -25.47 -22.32 54.49
C ARG A 100 -25.27 -20.87 54.11
N ASP A 101 -24.90 -20.07 55.10
CA ASP A 101 -24.48 -18.70 54.88
C ASP A 101 -23.13 -18.68 54.15
N VAL A 102 -22.94 -17.66 53.32
CA VAL A 102 -21.73 -17.47 52.52
C VAL A 102 -21.12 -16.12 52.90
N CYS A 103 -19.88 -16.17 53.37
CA CYS A 103 -19.11 -14.98 53.76
C CYS A 103 -18.22 -14.52 52.61
N GLY A 104 -18.00 -13.21 52.53
CA GLY A 104 -16.95 -12.59 51.73
C GLY A 104 -16.06 -11.69 52.57
N VAL A 105 -14.97 -11.25 51.97
CA VAL A 105 -14.00 -10.32 52.55
C VAL A 105 -14.29 -8.89 52.06
N GLU A 106 -14.13 -7.92 52.95
CA GLU A 106 -14.10 -6.49 52.63
C GLU A 106 -12.87 -5.90 53.33
N GLY A 107 -11.88 -5.46 52.56
CA GLY A 107 -10.59 -5.03 53.09
C GLY A 107 -9.82 -6.15 53.81
N SER A 108 -9.63 -6.04 55.14
CA SER A 108 -8.86 -7.01 55.94
C SER A 108 -9.71 -7.86 56.90
N SER A 109 -11.03 -7.64 56.91
CA SER A 109 -11.94 -8.33 57.82
C SER A 109 -12.63 -9.50 57.13
N CYS A 110 -12.56 -10.67 57.75
CA CYS A 110 -13.22 -11.86 57.26
C CYS A 110 -14.73 -11.84 57.62
N CYS A 111 -15.59 -12.12 56.64
CA CYS A 111 -17.04 -12.16 56.80
C CYS A 111 -17.70 -10.82 57.15
N GLU A 112 -17.15 -9.72 56.63
CA GLU A 112 -17.79 -8.41 56.69
C GLU A 112 -18.88 -8.30 55.61
N TYR A 113 -18.61 -8.83 54.41
CA TYR A 113 -19.62 -9.06 53.39
C TYR A 113 -20.35 -10.40 53.62
N VAL A 114 -21.68 -10.40 53.55
CA VAL A 114 -22.51 -11.61 53.66
C VAL A 114 -23.37 -11.72 52.41
N SER A 115 -23.16 -12.78 51.64
CA SER A 115 -23.94 -13.09 50.45
C SER A 115 -25.23 -13.83 50.80
N LEU A 116 -26.13 -13.97 49.81
CA LEU A 116 -27.32 -14.79 49.95
C LEU A 116 -26.92 -16.25 50.26
N PRO A 117 -27.62 -16.92 51.21
CA PRO A 117 -27.28 -18.28 51.57
C PRO A 117 -27.55 -19.23 50.42
N ILE A 118 -26.70 -20.24 50.30
CA ILE A 118 -26.77 -21.29 49.27
C ILE A 118 -27.24 -22.61 49.87
N LYS A 119 -27.72 -23.53 49.04
CA LYS A 119 -27.97 -24.91 49.50
C LYS A 119 -26.78 -25.80 49.16
N VAL A 120 -26.41 -26.67 50.09
CA VAL A 120 -25.32 -27.63 49.94
C VAL A 120 -25.80 -29.00 50.37
N LYS A 121 -25.45 -30.04 49.62
CA LYS A 121 -25.72 -31.44 49.98
C LYS A 121 -24.45 -32.27 49.84
N ALA A 122 -24.20 -33.10 50.84
CA ALA A 122 -23.15 -34.11 50.78
C ALA A 122 -23.65 -35.37 50.07
N CYS A 123 -22.88 -35.89 49.12
CA CYS A 123 -23.30 -36.99 48.28
C CYS A 123 -22.49 -38.27 48.53
N PRO A 124 -23.09 -39.46 48.27
CA PRO A 124 -22.36 -40.72 48.27
C PRO A 124 -21.21 -40.66 47.25
N GLY A 125 -19.98 -40.94 47.69
CA GLY A 125 -18.79 -40.77 46.85
C GLY A 125 -17.88 -39.61 47.25
N ASN A 126 -18.12 -38.99 48.42
CA ASN A 126 -17.27 -37.96 49.03
C ASN A 126 -17.13 -36.69 48.17
N TYR A 127 -18.24 -36.21 47.63
CA TYR A 127 -18.33 -34.92 46.95
C TYR A 127 -19.55 -34.14 47.43
N TYR A 128 -19.57 -32.86 47.07
CA TYR A 128 -20.63 -31.93 47.44
C TYR A 128 -21.28 -31.36 46.18
N VAL A 129 -22.57 -31.09 46.30
CA VAL A 129 -23.33 -30.35 45.28
C VAL A 129 -23.90 -29.07 45.89
N TYR A 130 -23.90 -28.01 45.09
CA TYR A 130 -24.22 -26.64 45.51
C TYR A 130 -25.32 -26.07 44.63
N GLU A 131 -26.32 -25.44 45.23
CA GLU A 131 -27.31 -24.61 44.53
C GLU A 131 -26.92 -23.15 44.76
N PHE A 132 -26.14 -22.60 43.82
CA PHE A 132 -25.66 -21.22 43.86
C PHE A 132 -26.75 -20.22 43.50
N VAL A 133 -26.57 -18.97 43.93
CA VAL A 133 -27.50 -17.88 43.70
C VAL A 133 -26.78 -16.66 43.12
N LYS A 134 -27.50 -15.85 42.35
CA LYS A 134 -26.96 -14.59 41.82
C LYS A 134 -26.71 -13.61 42.98
N THR A 135 -25.55 -12.94 42.98
CA THR A 135 -25.16 -11.96 44.00
C THR A 135 -25.28 -10.52 43.45
N SER A 136 -25.19 -9.52 44.33
CA SER A 136 -25.42 -8.09 44.01
C SER A 136 -24.17 -7.21 43.98
N LEU A 137 -23.00 -7.77 44.30
CA LEU A 137 -21.68 -7.11 44.26
C LEU A 137 -20.70 -8.03 43.52
N CYS A 138 -19.57 -7.49 43.06
CA CYS A 138 -18.56 -8.28 42.38
C CYS A 138 -17.95 -9.33 43.31
N SER A 139 -18.51 -10.52 43.28
CA SER A 139 -18.18 -11.59 44.21
C SER A 139 -18.03 -12.89 43.46
N GLY A 140 -17.23 -13.83 43.98
CA GLY A 140 -16.91 -15.09 43.32
C GLY A 140 -16.93 -16.27 44.28
N TYR A 141 -17.68 -17.32 43.96
CA TYR A 141 -17.64 -18.58 44.72
C TYR A 141 -16.31 -19.29 44.46
N CYS A 142 -15.41 -19.23 45.43
CA CYS A 142 -14.07 -19.81 45.30
C CYS A 142 -14.08 -21.34 45.46
N ILE A 143 -13.08 -22.01 44.88
CA ILE A 143 -12.75 -23.42 45.10
C ILE A 143 -11.40 -23.55 45.81
N ASP A 144 -11.32 -24.44 46.78
CA ASP A 144 -10.14 -24.55 47.65
C ASP A 144 -9.10 -25.54 47.09
N GLU A 145 -8.11 -25.01 46.38
CA GLU A 145 -7.01 -25.80 45.78
C GLU A 145 -6.26 -26.63 46.84
N LYS A 146 -6.20 -26.18 48.10
CA LYS A 146 -5.53 -26.90 49.18
C LYS A 146 -6.14 -28.27 49.47
N THR A 147 -7.41 -28.49 49.08
CA THR A 147 -8.08 -29.78 49.23
C THR A 147 -7.57 -30.84 48.24
N LEU A 148 -6.98 -30.42 47.12
CA LEU A 148 -6.34 -31.32 46.14
C LEU A 148 -5.03 -31.89 46.67
N SER A 149 -4.28 -31.09 47.44
CA SER A 149 -3.02 -31.50 48.07
C SER A 149 -3.18 -32.62 49.12
N ALA A 150 -4.40 -32.85 49.62
CA ALA A 150 -4.71 -33.93 50.57
C ALA A 150 -4.91 -35.30 49.89
N THR A 151 -4.95 -35.37 48.55
CA THR A 151 -5.24 -36.59 47.80
C THR A 151 -4.20 -36.85 46.72
N THR A 152 -2.96 -37.17 47.10
CA THR A 152 -1.94 -37.68 46.16
C THR A 152 -1.70 -39.18 46.35
N THR A 153 -2.40 -40.00 45.56
CA THR A 153 -1.80 -40.99 44.63
C THR A 153 -2.90 -41.83 44.00
N ALA A 154 -3.41 -41.38 42.85
CA ALA A 154 -3.91 -42.29 41.83
C ALA A 154 -3.28 -41.87 40.51
N THR A 155 -2.19 -42.54 40.15
CA THR A 155 -1.66 -42.52 38.80
C THR A 155 -2.75 -43.06 37.87
N VAL A 156 -3.44 -42.18 37.16
CA VAL A 156 -4.28 -42.57 36.02
C VAL A 156 -3.31 -42.93 34.90
N THR A 157 -2.99 -44.22 34.77
CA THR A 157 -2.43 -44.74 33.52
C THR A 157 -3.47 -44.55 32.43
N ALA A 158 -3.21 -43.60 31.53
CA ALA A 158 -3.96 -43.45 30.29
C ALA A 158 -3.86 -44.77 29.50
N ILE A 159 -4.98 -45.48 29.38
CA ILE A 159 -5.10 -46.60 28.45
C ILE A 159 -5.26 -45.97 27.07
N ASN A 160 -4.18 -45.93 26.29
CA ASN A 160 -4.24 -45.64 24.86
C ASN A 160 -4.96 -46.80 24.17
N ILE A 161 -6.27 -46.70 24.03
CA ILE A 161 -7.02 -47.49 23.05
C ILE A 161 -6.73 -46.84 21.70
N SER A 162 -5.73 -47.38 21.00
CA SER A 162 -5.57 -47.13 19.57
C SER A 162 -6.73 -47.80 18.84
N LEU A 163 -7.74 -47.01 18.50
CA LEU A 163 -8.68 -47.40 17.46
C LEU A 163 -7.92 -47.43 16.13
N PRO A 164 -8.10 -48.47 15.30
CA PRO A 164 -7.41 -48.54 14.02
C PRO A 164 -7.86 -47.37 13.16
N ALA A 165 -6.88 -46.69 12.55
CA ALA A 165 -7.13 -45.71 11.52
C ALA A 165 -7.85 -46.41 10.36
N VAL A 166 -9.16 -46.18 10.25
CA VAL A 166 -9.89 -46.46 9.03
C VAL A 166 -9.48 -45.36 8.06
N SER A 167 -8.61 -45.68 7.12
CA SER A 167 -8.33 -44.84 5.96
C SER A 167 -9.54 -44.86 5.04
N ASN A 168 -10.50 -43.98 5.28
CA ASN A 168 -11.47 -43.62 4.26
C ASN A 168 -10.93 -42.43 3.49
N THR A 169 -10.48 -42.73 2.28
CA THR A 169 -10.27 -41.77 1.20
C THR A 169 -11.64 -41.22 0.77
N ASP A 170 -12.17 -40.18 1.45
CA ASP A 170 -13.01 -39.10 0.85
C ASP A 170 -13.60 -38.05 1.86
N ASP A 171 -12.97 -37.76 3.00
CA ASP A 171 -13.51 -36.72 3.91
C ASP A 171 -12.89 -35.35 3.65
N ASP A 172 -13.25 -34.72 2.53
CA ASP A 172 -13.02 -33.28 2.39
C ASP A 172 -13.85 -32.54 3.45
N PRO A 173 -13.24 -31.81 4.40
CA PRO A 173 -13.99 -31.08 5.42
C PRO A 173 -14.86 -29.96 4.83
N CYS A 174 -14.67 -29.59 3.56
CA CYS A 174 -15.58 -28.71 2.84
C CYS A 174 -16.90 -29.38 2.43
N LEU A 175 -16.96 -30.72 2.44
CA LEU A 175 -18.14 -31.52 2.14
C LEU A 175 -18.75 -32.16 3.40
N ASN A 176 -17.92 -32.46 4.39
CA ASN A 176 -18.33 -33.11 5.63
C ASN A 176 -18.00 -32.24 6.86
N TYR A 177 -18.99 -31.45 7.30
CA TYR A 177 -18.90 -30.58 8.46
C TYR A 177 -20.22 -30.50 9.23
N ASN A 178 -20.12 -30.15 10.51
CA ASN A 178 -21.24 -29.80 11.37
C ASN A 178 -21.60 -28.33 11.21
N ILE A 179 -22.89 -28.00 11.29
CA ILE A 179 -23.36 -26.60 11.27
C ILE A 179 -23.41 -26.09 12.72
N LEU A 180 -22.76 -24.95 12.97
CA LEU A 180 -22.86 -24.21 14.22
C LEU A 180 -23.50 -22.85 13.95
N ASP A 181 -24.81 -22.77 14.13
CA ASP A 181 -25.61 -21.55 13.97
C ASP A 181 -26.08 -21.04 15.34
N ASP A 182 -25.43 -20.00 15.84
CA ASP A 182 -25.68 -19.51 17.21
C ASP A 182 -25.46 -18.00 17.31
N GLN A 183 -26.56 -17.25 17.46
CA GLN A 183 -26.53 -15.79 17.55
C GLN A 183 -25.72 -15.26 18.74
N ASN A 184 -25.57 -16.04 19.82
CA ASN A 184 -24.85 -15.58 21.00
C ASN A 184 -23.34 -15.45 20.77
N ARG A 185 -22.82 -16.09 19.71
CA ARG A 185 -21.42 -15.97 19.28
C ARG A 185 -21.16 -14.68 18.50
N SER A 186 -22.21 -13.94 18.15
CA SER A 186 -22.11 -12.69 17.42
C SER A 186 -21.68 -11.54 18.33
N PRO A 187 -20.64 -10.78 17.95
CA PRO A 187 -20.24 -9.57 18.68
C PRO A 187 -21.28 -8.44 18.61
N ASN A 188 -22.19 -8.52 17.64
CA ASN A 188 -23.30 -7.56 17.49
C ASN A 188 -24.52 -7.94 18.36
N GLY A 189 -24.45 -9.07 19.06
CA GLY A 189 -25.46 -9.49 20.02
C GLY A 189 -25.35 -8.69 21.31
N PHE A 190 -26.12 -7.59 21.40
CA PHE A 190 -26.42 -6.87 22.64
C PHE A 190 -25.20 -6.35 23.45
N PHE A 191 -24.76 -5.14 23.10
CA PHE A 191 -24.15 -4.20 24.06
C PHE A 191 -25.00 -4.14 25.34
N PHE A 192 -24.46 -4.53 26.50
CA PHE A 192 -24.92 -4.14 27.85
C PHE A 192 -26.45 -4.14 28.08
N VAL A 193 -27.19 -5.08 27.48
CA VAL A 193 -28.64 -5.18 27.74
C VAL A 193 -28.85 -6.06 28.97
N TYR A 194 -28.78 -5.41 30.14
CA TYR A 194 -29.21 -5.87 31.48
C TYR A 194 -28.27 -6.75 32.33
N ASN A 195 -27.02 -6.34 32.58
CA ASN A 195 -26.17 -6.90 33.66
C ASN A 195 -26.13 -8.44 33.75
N SER A 196 -26.20 -9.14 32.62
CA SER A 196 -26.21 -10.60 32.59
C SER A 196 -25.53 -11.09 31.32
N ILE A 197 -24.35 -11.70 31.47
CA ILE A 197 -23.79 -12.51 30.41
C ILE A 197 -24.64 -13.79 30.38
N TYR A 198 -25.15 -14.16 29.21
CA TYR A 198 -25.62 -15.53 29.02
C TYR A 198 -24.36 -16.39 29.04
N GLY A 199 -23.91 -16.90 30.19
CA GLY A 199 -22.57 -17.49 30.39
C GLY A 199 -22.21 -18.67 29.48
N TYR A 200 -22.10 -18.44 28.17
CA TYR A 200 -21.65 -19.36 27.15
C TYR A 200 -20.19 -19.66 27.42
N ASP A 201 -19.89 -20.95 27.37
CA ASP A 201 -18.63 -21.48 27.82
C ASP A 201 -18.33 -22.68 26.93
N ASP A 202 -17.53 -22.44 25.90
CA ASP A 202 -17.16 -23.45 24.90
C ASP A 202 -16.30 -24.57 25.50
N THR A 203 -15.86 -24.45 26.77
CA THR A 203 -15.26 -25.56 27.51
C THR A 203 -16.27 -26.65 27.86
N ARG A 204 -17.58 -26.34 27.86
CA ARG A 204 -18.68 -27.29 28.12
C ARG A 204 -19.09 -28.05 26.86
N VAL A 205 -18.70 -27.58 25.68
CA VAL A 205 -19.06 -28.19 24.40
C VAL A 205 -18.13 -29.35 24.09
N GLN A 206 -18.69 -30.48 23.65
CA GLN A 206 -17.91 -31.60 23.13
C GLN A 206 -17.63 -31.39 21.64
N TRP A 207 -16.46 -30.85 21.34
CA TRP A 207 -16.02 -30.60 19.97
C TRP A 207 -15.58 -31.89 19.28
N GLN A 208 -16.21 -32.22 18.15
CA GLN A 208 -15.89 -33.38 17.32
C GLN A 208 -16.07 -33.06 15.84
N GLY A 209 -15.00 -33.22 15.05
CA GLY A 209 -15.02 -32.98 13.60
C GLY A 209 -14.83 -31.51 13.21
N TRP A 210 -15.29 -31.17 12.00
CA TRP A 210 -15.20 -29.84 11.41
C TRP A 210 -16.52 -29.10 11.55
N TYR A 211 -16.47 -27.78 11.67
CA TYR A 211 -17.63 -26.92 11.88
C TYR A 211 -17.66 -25.79 10.86
N ARG A 212 -18.84 -25.51 10.33
CA ARG A 212 -19.14 -24.30 9.56
C ARG A 212 -20.00 -23.38 10.40
N LEU A 213 -19.57 -22.12 10.48
CA LEU A 213 -20.19 -21.12 11.35
C LEU A 213 -21.30 -20.38 10.62
N PHE A 214 -22.40 -20.15 11.33
CA PHE A 214 -23.51 -19.31 10.90
C PHE A 214 -23.98 -18.44 12.06
N ILE A 215 -24.59 -17.30 11.72
CA ILE A 215 -25.33 -16.46 12.66
C ILE A 215 -26.70 -16.21 12.06
N ASN A 216 -27.73 -16.77 12.69
CA ASN A 216 -29.14 -16.67 12.27
C ASN A 216 -29.32 -17.05 10.78
N GLY A 217 -28.75 -18.21 10.39
CA GLY A 217 -28.76 -18.73 9.03
C GLY A 217 -27.84 -18.00 8.03
N SER A 218 -27.17 -16.92 8.42
CA SER A 218 -26.22 -16.19 7.57
C SER A 218 -24.82 -16.76 7.68
N ASN A 219 -24.10 -16.88 6.57
CA ASN A 219 -22.72 -17.38 6.55
C ASN A 219 -21.84 -16.53 7.48
N ALA A 220 -21.10 -17.19 8.37
CA ALA A 220 -20.24 -16.53 9.33
C ALA A 220 -18.84 -17.15 9.33
N GLN A 221 -17.90 -16.41 9.91
CA GLN A 221 -16.52 -16.83 10.08
C GLN A 221 -16.02 -16.40 11.45
N MET A 222 -14.96 -17.04 11.94
CA MET A 222 -14.25 -16.49 13.10
C MET A 222 -13.65 -15.13 12.72
N PRO A 223 -13.64 -14.13 13.62
CA PRO A 223 -12.95 -12.89 13.35
C PRO A 223 -11.43 -13.12 13.37
N GLU A 224 -10.71 -12.41 12.50
CA GLU A 224 -9.24 -12.31 12.51
C GLU A 224 -8.74 -11.19 13.44
N TRP A 225 -9.69 -10.52 14.09
CA TRP A 225 -9.48 -9.40 14.99
C TRP A 225 -10.12 -9.68 16.33
N CYS A 226 -9.63 -8.98 17.35
CA CYS A 226 -10.11 -9.16 18.70
C CYS A 226 -11.44 -8.44 18.96
N PHE A 227 -12.16 -8.96 19.95
CA PHE A 227 -13.27 -8.28 20.60
C PHE A 227 -12.97 -8.21 22.09
N SER A 228 -13.48 -7.18 22.76
CA SER A 228 -13.39 -7.07 24.22
C SER A 228 -14.12 -8.25 24.88
N SER A 229 -13.87 -8.44 26.18
CA SER A 229 -14.58 -9.43 26.98
C SER A 229 -16.09 -9.24 26.83
N MET A 230 -16.86 -10.32 26.96
CA MET A 230 -18.33 -10.29 26.93
C MET A 230 -18.96 -9.96 25.56
N SER A 231 -18.16 -9.73 24.52
CA SER A 231 -18.69 -9.42 23.19
C SER A 231 -19.36 -10.62 22.52
N CYS A 232 -18.83 -11.84 22.70
CA CYS A 232 -19.29 -13.03 21.96
C CYS A 232 -20.04 -14.04 22.85
N GLY A 233 -20.87 -13.55 23.77
CA GLY A 233 -21.71 -14.38 24.65
C GLY A 233 -20.98 -15.04 25.82
N GLY A 234 -19.67 -15.30 25.74
CA GLY A 234 -18.83 -15.73 26.87
C GLY A 234 -18.12 -14.56 27.55
N PHE A 235 -17.44 -14.82 28.68
CA PHE A 235 -16.62 -13.78 29.32
C PHE A 235 -15.40 -13.44 28.47
N SER A 236 -14.63 -14.45 28.04
CA SER A 236 -13.50 -14.26 27.14
C SER A 236 -13.90 -14.52 25.68
N SER A 237 -13.82 -13.48 24.85
CA SER A 237 -14.03 -13.58 23.41
C SER A 237 -12.81 -14.23 22.77
N LEU A 238 -12.98 -15.29 21.97
CA LEU A 238 -11.88 -15.97 21.26
C LEU A 238 -11.90 -15.66 19.75
N TRP A 239 -10.73 -15.40 19.17
CA TRP A 239 -10.55 -15.08 17.75
C TRP A 239 -9.30 -15.72 17.14
N LEU A 240 -9.17 -15.62 15.82
CA LEU A 240 -8.11 -16.25 15.04
C LEU A 240 -6.80 -15.45 15.10
N GLY A 241 -5.69 -16.15 15.37
CA GLY A 241 -4.33 -15.64 15.32
C GLY A 241 -3.80 -15.55 13.89
N GLY A 242 -4.22 -14.52 13.18
CA GLY A 242 -3.82 -14.21 11.80
C GLY A 242 -4.93 -14.49 10.78
N SER A 243 -4.60 -14.31 9.51
CA SER A 243 -5.55 -14.40 8.39
C SER A 243 -6.18 -15.80 8.21
N HIS A 244 -7.33 -15.89 7.55
CA HIS A 244 -7.83 -17.16 7.04
C HIS A 244 -6.93 -17.67 5.89
N PRO A 245 -6.86 -18.99 5.68
CA PRO A 245 -6.16 -19.56 4.52
C PRO A 245 -6.80 -19.17 3.19
N GLN A 246 -6.04 -19.20 2.12
CA GLN A 246 -6.55 -19.19 0.74
C GLN A 246 -6.92 -20.61 0.29
N LEU A 247 -7.63 -20.74 -0.85
CA LEU A 247 -8.07 -22.04 -1.37
C LEU A 247 -6.89 -23.00 -1.63
N ASP A 248 -5.74 -22.47 -2.03
CA ASP A 248 -4.54 -23.25 -2.36
C ASP A 248 -3.71 -23.65 -1.12
N ASP A 249 -3.93 -23.00 0.02
CA ASP A 249 -3.19 -23.25 1.26
C ASP A 249 -3.58 -24.58 1.93
N GLY A 250 -4.74 -25.14 1.55
CA GLY A 250 -5.27 -26.35 2.16
C GLY A 250 -5.64 -26.14 3.63
N VAL A 251 -5.30 -27.12 4.48
CA VAL A 251 -5.58 -27.06 5.92
C VAL A 251 -4.42 -26.38 6.64
N VAL A 252 -4.70 -25.23 7.26
CA VAL A 252 -3.71 -24.48 8.06
C VAL A 252 -4.03 -24.55 9.54
N THR A 253 -3.01 -24.48 10.39
CA THR A 253 -3.16 -24.36 11.84
C THR A 253 -3.02 -22.90 12.24
N ARG A 254 -3.93 -22.40 13.08
CA ARG A 254 -3.92 -21.02 13.57
C ARG A 254 -4.00 -20.98 15.08
N ASP A 255 -3.20 -20.12 15.68
CA ASP A 255 -3.27 -19.83 17.11
C ASP A 255 -4.62 -19.19 17.45
N ILE A 256 -5.08 -19.39 18.68
CA ILE A 256 -6.32 -18.79 19.17
C ILE A 256 -6.01 -17.89 20.35
N TYR A 257 -6.41 -16.64 20.22
CA TYR A 257 -6.24 -15.63 21.25
C TYR A 257 -7.57 -15.32 21.92
N GLY A 258 -7.50 -14.93 23.19
CA GLY A 258 -8.66 -14.55 24.00
C GLY A 258 -8.46 -13.21 24.71
N SER A 259 -9.56 -12.49 24.92
CA SER A 259 -9.55 -11.19 25.59
C SER A 259 -9.77 -11.29 27.08
N TYR A 260 -9.30 -10.24 27.76
CA TYR A 260 -9.52 -9.98 29.17
C TYR A 260 -9.88 -8.50 29.33
N PHE A 261 -11.13 -8.20 29.68
CA PHE A 261 -11.68 -6.84 29.58
C PHE A 261 -11.42 -6.23 28.19
N GLU A 262 -10.84 -5.04 28.15
CA GLU A 262 -10.45 -4.35 26.91
C GLU A 262 -9.08 -4.81 26.37
N VAL A 263 -8.38 -5.69 27.10
CA VAL A 263 -7.05 -6.17 26.71
C VAL A 263 -7.20 -7.35 25.75
N CYS A 264 -6.77 -7.13 24.51
CA CYS A 264 -6.68 -8.17 23.50
C CYS A 264 -5.46 -9.09 23.71
N SER A 265 -5.59 -10.33 23.25
CA SER A 265 -4.54 -11.36 23.26
C SER A 265 -3.95 -11.66 24.63
N TYR A 266 -4.71 -11.39 25.70
CA TYR A 266 -4.29 -11.69 27.07
C TYR A 266 -4.19 -13.20 27.28
N TYR A 267 -5.18 -13.95 26.78
CA TYR A 267 -5.21 -15.40 26.85
C TYR A 267 -4.76 -16.04 25.54
N ILE A 268 -4.13 -17.21 25.64
CA ILE A 268 -3.75 -18.04 24.50
C ILE A 268 -4.36 -19.43 24.71
N SER A 269 -5.33 -19.80 23.87
CA SER A 269 -5.97 -21.11 23.87
C SER A 269 -5.14 -22.13 23.07
N ASP A 270 -5.66 -23.35 22.92
CA ASP A 270 -5.07 -24.33 22.02
C ASP A 270 -5.39 -23.95 20.55
N PRO A 271 -4.43 -24.13 19.63
CA PRO A 271 -4.60 -23.77 18.23
C PRO A 271 -5.64 -24.67 17.55
N ILE A 272 -6.28 -24.14 16.50
CA ILE A 272 -7.29 -24.86 15.71
C ILE A 272 -6.82 -25.05 14.27
N GLN A 273 -7.47 -25.97 13.55
CA GLN A 273 -7.26 -26.11 12.11
C GLN A 273 -8.36 -25.36 11.34
N VAL A 274 -7.99 -24.69 10.25
CA VAL A 274 -8.88 -23.93 9.38
C VAL A 274 -8.63 -24.33 7.93
N LYS A 275 -9.69 -24.46 7.13
CA LYS A 275 -9.60 -24.70 5.69
C LYS A 275 -10.53 -23.75 4.95
N ALA A 276 -10.04 -23.17 3.85
CA ALA A 276 -10.85 -22.43 2.90
C ALA A 276 -11.59 -23.38 1.96
N CYS A 277 -12.86 -23.10 1.69
CA CYS A 277 -13.71 -23.95 0.87
C CYS A 277 -14.26 -23.21 -0.36
N PRO A 278 -14.47 -23.92 -1.48
CA PRO A 278 -15.12 -23.36 -2.65
C PRO A 278 -16.49 -22.78 -2.30
N GLY A 279 -16.76 -21.53 -2.67
CA GLY A 279 -17.98 -20.81 -2.28
C GLY A 279 -17.78 -19.77 -1.17
N ASN A 280 -16.53 -19.36 -0.91
CA ASN A 280 -16.17 -18.26 0.01
C ASN A 280 -16.66 -18.48 1.45
N TYR A 281 -16.37 -19.65 1.99
CA TYR A 281 -16.58 -19.96 3.40
C TYR A 281 -15.42 -20.78 3.95
N TYR A 282 -15.34 -20.81 5.27
CA TYR A 282 -14.32 -21.54 6.00
C TYR A 282 -14.94 -22.64 6.84
N VAL A 283 -14.17 -23.70 7.05
CA VAL A 283 -14.48 -24.76 8.01
C VAL A 283 -13.39 -24.80 9.06
N TYR A 284 -13.81 -25.01 10.31
CA TYR A 284 -12.96 -24.95 11.49
C TYR A 284 -12.99 -26.26 12.24
N LYS A 285 -11.82 -26.81 12.55
CA LYS A 285 -11.70 -27.92 13.48
C LYS A 285 -11.49 -27.35 14.88
N LEU A 286 -12.60 -26.92 15.49
CA LEU A 286 -12.61 -26.34 16.82
C LEU A 286 -12.26 -27.42 17.86
N VAL A 287 -11.59 -26.99 18.93
CA VAL A 287 -11.18 -27.85 20.04
C VAL A 287 -11.67 -27.26 21.36
N LYS A 288 -11.68 -28.05 22.42
CA LYS A 288 -12.03 -27.55 23.76
C LYS A 288 -11.01 -26.47 24.17
N PRO A 289 -11.45 -25.23 24.48
CA PRO A 289 -10.53 -24.19 24.94
C PRO A 289 -9.88 -24.54 26.28
N LYS A 290 -8.74 -23.90 26.59
CA LYS A 290 -8.06 -24.08 27.88
C LYS A 290 -8.98 -23.68 29.04
N GLN A 291 -9.14 -24.57 30.02
CA GLN A 291 -10.07 -24.40 31.15
C GLN A 291 -9.71 -23.26 32.10
N LEU A 292 -8.46 -22.79 32.08
CA LEU A 292 -8.04 -21.62 32.84
C LEU A 292 -8.63 -20.31 32.27
N ILE A 293 -9.01 -20.28 30.99
CA ILE A 293 -9.62 -19.10 30.39
C ILE A 293 -11.04 -18.95 30.98
N PRO A 294 -11.43 -17.78 31.49
CA PRO A 294 -12.77 -17.58 32.03
C PRO A 294 -13.85 -17.60 30.95
N ALA A 295 -14.76 -18.59 31.03
CA ALA A 295 -15.91 -18.80 30.13
C ALA A 295 -15.64 -18.38 28.66
N PRO A 296 -14.69 -19.04 27.98
CA PRO A 296 -14.27 -18.66 26.64
C PRO A 296 -15.32 -19.05 25.60
N THR A 297 -15.50 -18.20 24.59
CA THR A 297 -16.37 -18.50 23.44
C THR A 297 -15.70 -18.12 22.13
N TYR A 298 -15.69 -19.05 21.17
CA TYR A 298 -15.32 -18.79 19.78
C TYR A 298 -16.32 -17.83 19.15
N CYS A 299 -15.84 -16.61 18.88
CA CYS A 299 -16.61 -15.57 18.21
C CYS A 299 -16.92 -15.98 16.77
N ALA A 300 -18.08 -15.54 16.28
CA ALA A 300 -18.44 -15.66 14.88
C ALA A 300 -19.03 -14.33 14.38
N VAL A 301 -18.48 -13.82 13.29
CA VAL A 301 -18.95 -12.61 12.60
C VAL A 301 -19.64 -13.01 11.32
N VAL A 302 -20.82 -12.42 11.06
CA VAL A 302 -21.50 -12.59 9.78
C VAL A 302 -20.58 -12.06 8.69
N MET A 303 -20.33 -12.89 7.68
CA MET A 303 -19.77 -12.39 6.43
C MET A 303 -20.89 -11.59 5.76
N THR A 304 -20.84 -10.27 5.87
CA THR A 304 -21.41 -9.45 4.81
C THR A 304 -20.74 -9.96 3.55
N SER A 305 -21.54 -10.48 2.61
CA SER A 305 -21.02 -10.95 1.32
C SER A 305 -19.94 -9.97 0.85
N PRO A 306 -18.78 -10.42 0.34
CA PRO A 306 -17.84 -9.50 -0.27
C PRO A 306 -18.68 -8.63 -1.20
N PRO A 307 -18.53 -7.29 -1.15
CA PRO A 307 -19.36 -6.45 -1.98
C PRO A 307 -19.28 -7.05 -3.39
N SER A 308 -20.42 -7.29 -4.02
CA SER A 308 -20.48 -7.87 -5.38
C SER A 308 -19.66 -7.07 -6.42
N VAL A 309 -19.07 -5.97 -5.97
CA VAL A 309 -18.21 -5.02 -6.61
C VAL A 309 -16.92 -4.94 -5.80
N ASP A 310 -15.77 -5.10 -6.45
CA ASP A 310 -14.45 -4.89 -5.83
C ASP A 310 -14.44 -3.56 -5.04
N PRO A 311 -13.96 -3.53 -3.78
CA PRO A 311 -13.96 -2.31 -2.97
C PRO A 311 -13.12 -1.18 -3.57
N CYS A 312 -12.26 -1.45 -4.56
CA CYS A 312 -11.61 -0.42 -5.37
C CYS A 312 -12.60 0.37 -6.25
N TYR A 313 -13.73 -0.23 -6.62
CA TYR A 313 -14.76 0.42 -7.45
C TYR A 313 -16.04 0.77 -6.68
N SER A 314 -16.18 0.31 -5.43
CA SER A 314 -17.31 0.63 -4.56
C SER A 314 -16.85 0.86 -3.11
N TYR A 315 -16.66 2.13 -2.77
CA TYR A 315 -16.27 2.58 -1.44
C TYR A 315 -17.01 3.88 -1.08
N ASN A 316 -17.03 4.19 0.21
CA ASN A 316 -17.47 5.47 0.74
C ASN A 316 -16.28 6.45 0.84
N SER A 317 -16.49 7.72 0.52
CA SER A 317 -15.45 8.74 0.67
C SER A 317 -15.44 9.33 2.07
N LEU A 318 -14.28 9.38 2.71
CA LEU A 318 -14.03 10.15 3.94
C LEU A 318 -13.11 11.32 3.61
N ASP A 319 -13.70 12.50 3.39
CA ASP A 319 -13.00 13.76 3.12
C ASP A 319 -13.26 14.77 4.23
N ASP A 320 -12.91 14.38 5.45
CA ASP A 320 -13.03 15.22 6.63
C ASP A 320 -11.70 15.97 6.84
N PRO A 321 -11.65 17.31 6.70
CA PRO A 321 -10.39 18.06 6.81
C PRO A 321 -9.71 17.93 8.18
N TRP A 322 -10.50 17.66 9.22
CA TRP A 322 -10.00 17.48 10.59
C TRP A 322 -9.20 16.18 10.77
N ARG A 323 -9.27 15.22 9.84
CA ARG A 323 -8.51 13.96 9.91
C ARG A 323 -7.03 14.10 9.54
N ALA A 324 -6.62 15.24 9.00
CA ALA A 324 -5.24 15.41 8.56
C ALA A 324 -4.25 15.30 9.72
N SER A 325 -3.10 14.65 9.50
CA SER A 325 -2.02 14.57 10.50
C SER A 325 -1.46 15.93 10.92
N SER A 326 -1.66 16.97 10.10
CA SER A 326 -1.33 18.36 10.40
C SER A 326 -2.41 19.10 11.21
N PHE A 327 -3.62 18.54 11.33
CA PHE A 327 -4.73 19.19 12.01
C PHE A 327 -4.59 19.05 13.54
N LEU A 328 -4.31 20.16 14.22
CA LEU A 328 -4.20 20.20 15.67
C LEU A 328 -5.57 20.17 16.35
N THR A 329 -5.70 19.31 17.34
CA THR A 329 -6.90 19.25 18.20
C THR A 329 -6.92 20.46 19.12
N GLY A 330 -8.06 21.17 19.17
CA GLY A 330 -8.27 22.28 20.12
C GLY A 330 -8.51 21.79 21.55
N ASP A 331 -9.24 22.59 22.35
CA ASP A 331 -9.69 22.19 23.70
C ASP A 331 -10.40 20.82 23.70
N HIS A 332 -10.33 20.08 24.83
CA HIS A 332 -10.91 18.74 25.01
C HIS A 332 -12.39 18.62 24.58
N ASN A 333 -13.16 19.71 24.63
CA ASN A 333 -14.58 19.75 24.25
C ASN A 333 -14.83 19.67 22.73
N ASN A 334 -13.81 19.81 21.88
CA ASN A 334 -13.94 19.81 20.43
C ASN A 334 -13.23 18.62 19.76
N THR A 335 -12.89 17.59 20.55
CA THR A 335 -12.29 16.34 20.10
C THR A 335 -13.26 15.60 19.18
N ARG A 336 -12.79 15.19 18.00
CA ARG A 336 -13.52 14.36 17.05
C ARG A 336 -13.14 12.90 17.25
N CYS A 337 -14.15 12.03 17.18
CA CYS A 337 -13.98 10.62 17.44
C CYS A 337 -14.64 9.80 16.32
N ASP A 338 -13.92 8.83 15.76
CA ASP A 338 -14.52 7.85 14.85
C ASP A 338 -15.40 6.84 15.58
N SER A 339 -15.32 6.80 16.91
CA SER A 339 -16.28 6.09 17.75
C SER A 339 -17.71 6.63 17.60
N ASP A 340 -17.90 7.85 17.09
CA ASP A 340 -19.23 8.46 16.93
C ASP A 340 -19.80 8.28 15.51
N ILE A 341 -19.00 7.72 14.60
CA ILE A 341 -19.36 7.51 13.20
C ILE A 341 -19.71 6.04 12.99
N PRO A 342 -20.84 5.70 12.35
CA PRO A 342 -21.15 4.33 11.98
C PRO A 342 -20.28 3.91 10.78
N LEU A 343 -19.04 3.51 11.07
CA LEU A 343 -18.10 2.95 10.10
C LEU A 343 -18.60 1.57 9.65
N ASN A 344 -19.17 1.51 8.44
CA ASN A 344 -19.71 0.30 7.83
C ASN A 344 -19.26 0.20 6.36
N GLY A 345 -18.43 -0.81 6.06
CA GLY A 345 -17.93 -1.10 4.72
C GLY A 345 -16.59 -0.43 4.40
N TRP A 346 -16.29 -0.36 3.11
CA TRP A 346 -15.00 0.13 2.61
C TRP A 346 -14.99 1.65 2.44
N TYR A 347 -13.90 2.27 2.87
CA TYR A 347 -13.69 3.71 2.81
C TYR A 347 -12.41 4.06 2.07
N ARG A 348 -12.43 5.18 1.34
CA ARG A 348 -11.23 5.83 0.80
C ARG A 348 -11.05 7.17 1.50
N LEU A 349 -9.84 7.40 1.98
CA LEU A 349 -9.48 8.66 2.61
C LEU A 349 -9.19 9.73 1.56
N PHE A 350 -9.67 10.93 1.83
CA PHE A 350 -9.38 12.14 1.08
C PHE A 350 -9.01 13.27 2.04
N TYR A 351 -8.28 14.24 1.51
CA TYR A 351 -8.05 15.52 2.15
C TYR A 351 -8.22 16.63 1.12
N ASN A 352 -9.20 17.50 1.30
CA ASN A 352 -9.53 18.58 0.36
C ASN A 352 -9.75 18.04 -1.07
N ASN A 353 -10.51 16.96 -1.22
CA ASN A 353 -10.74 16.20 -2.46
C ASN A 353 -9.48 15.56 -3.09
N GLN A 354 -8.33 15.55 -2.41
CA GLN A 354 -7.13 14.85 -2.87
C GLN A 354 -7.02 13.48 -2.22
N SER A 355 -6.52 12.50 -2.96
CA SER A 355 -6.39 11.12 -2.46
C SER A 355 -5.42 11.06 -1.29
N ALA A 356 -5.87 10.63 -0.11
CA ALA A 356 -5.04 10.49 1.07
C ALA A 356 -4.89 9.02 1.47
N GLN A 357 -3.94 8.75 2.36
CA GLN A 357 -3.73 7.41 2.93
C GLN A 357 -3.47 7.53 4.42
N MET A 358 -3.64 6.44 5.17
CA MET A 358 -3.23 6.45 6.57
C MET A 358 -1.71 6.62 6.67
N PRO A 359 -1.19 7.31 7.69
CA PRO A 359 0.25 7.33 7.97
C PRO A 359 0.76 5.93 8.35
N GLU A 360 1.92 5.53 7.83
CA GLU A 360 2.64 4.30 8.24
C GLU A 360 3.64 4.56 9.39
N SER A 361 3.75 5.82 9.81
CA SER A 361 4.64 6.29 10.86
C SER A 361 3.85 6.95 11.98
N CYS A 362 4.47 7.01 13.16
CA CYS A 362 3.90 7.60 14.36
C CYS A 362 3.35 9.00 14.11
N VAL A 363 2.07 9.20 14.46
CA VAL A 363 1.42 10.50 14.40
C VAL A 363 1.41 11.13 15.78
N LYS A 364 1.79 12.40 15.92
CA LYS A 364 1.88 13.07 17.23
C LYS A 364 0.52 13.14 17.95
N SER A 365 0.48 12.81 19.24
CA SER A 365 -0.73 12.93 20.07
C SER A 365 -1.31 14.37 20.04
N GLY A 366 -2.64 14.49 19.98
CA GLY A 366 -3.33 15.78 19.82
C GLY A 366 -3.43 16.29 18.38
N THR A 367 -3.35 15.41 17.39
CA THR A 367 -3.52 15.74 15.95
C THR A 367 -4.66 14.91 15.34
N CYS A 368 -4.97 15.09 14.05
CA CYS A 368 -6.11 14.47 13.35
C CYS A 368 -7.46 14.76 14.03
N GLY A 369 -7.56 15.93 14.67
CA GLY A 369 -8.76 16.37 15.37
C GLY A 369 -9.11 15.52 16.60
N THR A 370 -8.24 14.61 17.03
CA THR A 370 -8.42 13.76 18.21
C THR A 370 -7.24 13.87 19.20
N LEU A 371 -7.42 13.39 20.44
CA LEU A 371 -6.32 13.21 21.39
C LEU A 371 -5.49 11.96 21.08
N TYR A 372 -6.15 10.96 20.47
CA TYR A 372 -5.63 9.63 20.21
C TYR A 372 -5.63 9.33 18.70
N PRO A 373 -4.69 9.91 17.94
CA PRO A 373 -4.60 9.72 16.49
C PRO A 373 -4.18 8.29 16.16
N LEU A 374 -4.90 7.65 15.23
CA LEU A 374 -4.66 6.28 14.78
C LEU A 374 -3.89 6.26 13.46
N TRP A 375 -2.85 5.42 13.41
CA TRP A 375 -1.95 5.24 12.27
C TRP A 375 -1.62 3.75 12.06
N LEU A 376 -1.14 3.40 10.87
CA LEU A 376 -0.89 2.03 10.43
C LEU A 376 0.46 1.52 10.98
N ASP A 377 0.45 0.45 11.76
CA ASP A 377 1.67 -0.22 12.26
C ASP A 377 2.20 -1.19 11.21
N GLY A 378 2.90 -0.64 10.22
CA GLY A 378 3.51 -1.36 9.10
C GLY A 378 3.16 -0.78 7.73
N PRO A 379 3.79 -1.31 6.67
CA PRO A 379 3.61 -0.79 5.31
C PRO A 379 2.24 -1.15 4.72
N HIS A 380 1.67 -0.31 3.87
CA HIS A 380 0.49 -0.65 3.07
C HIS A 380 0.75 -1.87 2.16
N PRO A 381 -0.28 -2.65 1.81
CA PRO A 381 -0.15 -3.77 0.86
C PRO A 381 0.32 -3.34 -0.53
N LEU A 382 0.89 -4.27 -1.28
CA LEU A 382 1.08 -4.18 -2.73
C LEU A 382 -0.20 -4.61 -3.47
N LEU A 383 -0.29 -4.29 -4.77
CA LEU A 383 -1.43 -4.69 -5.61
C LEU A 383 -1.66 -6.21 -5.64
N GLU A 384 -0.58 -6.99 -5.55
CA GLU A 384 -0.61 -8.45 -5.56
C GLU A 384 -1.07 -9.07 -4.22
N ASP A 385 -0.94 -8.32 -3.11
CA ASP A 385 -1.29 -8.83 -1.77
C ASP A 385 -2.80 -8.95 -1.56
N GLY A 386 -3.60 -8.26 -2.39
CA GLY A 386 -5.05 -8.23 -2.26
C GLY A 386 -5.51 -7.53 -0.97
N VAL A 387 -6.51 -8.09 -0.30
CA VAL A 387 -7.00 -7.59 0.98
C VAL A 387 -6.11 -8.15 2.09
N VAL A 388 -5.45 -7.26 2.85
CA VAL A 388 -4.61 -7.65 3.99
C VAL A 388 -5.05 -6.99 5.28
N THR A 389 -4.84 -7.69 6.38
CA THR A 389 -5.07 -7.15 7.72
C THR A 389 -3.84 -6.39 8.21
N ARG A 390 -4.04 -5.18 8.73
CA ARG A 390 -2.99 -4.32 9.27
C ARG A 390 -3.32 -3.88 10.68
N LYS A 391 -2.31 -3.95 11.55
CA LYS A 391 -2.40 -3.47 12.93
C LYS A 391 -2.44 -1.94 12.92
N VAL A 392 -3.18 -1.37 13.87
CA VAL A 392 -3.33 0.08 14.01
C VAL A 392 -2.89 0.50 15.40
N CYS A 393 -1.93 1.40 15.47
CA CYS A 393 -1.45 2.01 16.70
C CYS A 393 -2.12 3.37 16.90
N GLY A 394 -2.39 3.71 18.16
CA GLY A 394 -2.82 5.05 18.54
C GLY A 394 -1.80 5.71 19.45
N SER A 395 -1.46 6.95 19.13
CA SER A 395 -0.47 7.69 19.89
C SER A 395 -1.08 8.30 21.14
N GLN A 396 -0.41 8.11 22.27
CA GLN A 396 -0.78 8.68 23.56
C GLN A 396 0.44 9.36 24.19
N TRP A 397 0.35 10.68 24.39
CA TRP A 397 1.45 11.49 24.92
C TRP A 397 2.73 11.36 24.09
N ASN A 398 3.79 10.77 24.66
CA ASN A 398 5.08 10.53 23.99
C ASN A 398 5.23 9.08 23.49
N ASP A 399 4.22 8.23 23.67
CA ASP A 399 4.22 6.86 23.18
C ASP A 399 3.39 6.76 21.89
N CYS A 400 4.07 6.40 20.81
CA CYS A 400 3.52 6.24 19.47
C CYS A 400 2.53 5.07 19.35
N CYS A 401 2.59 4.09 20.25
CA CYS A 401 1.63 2.99 20.30
C CYS A 401 1.16 2.78 21.75
N GLY A 402 0.94 3.87 22.47
CA GLY A 402 0.46 3.84 23.85
C GLY A 402 -0.94 3.24 23.99
N ILE A 403 -1.74 3.31 22.91
CA ILE A 403 -2.99 2.56 22.79
C ILE A 403 -2.95 1.67 21.53
N SER A 404 -3.48 0.46 21.64
CA SER A 404 -3.71 -0.40 20.48
C SER A 404 -5.15 -0.26 20.01
N SER A 405 -5.36 -0.02 18.72
CA SER A 405 -6.69 -0.05 18.09
C SER A 405 -6.92 -1.41 17.43
N HIS A 406 -8.18 -1.70 17.11
CA HIS A 406 -8.53 -2.88 16.34
C HIS A 406 -7.79 -2.87 14.99
N PRO A 407 -7.22 -4.01 14.54
CA PRO A 407 -6.66 -4.10 13.20
C PRO A 407 -7.76 -3.88 12.16
N ILE A 408 -7.37 -3.39 11.00
CA ILE A 408 -8.26 -3.05 9.88
C ILE A 408 -7.88 -3.85 8.64
N GLN A 409 -8.83 -4.03 7.72
CA GLN A 409 -8.51 -4.56 6.39
C GLN A 409 -8.12 -3.40 5.46
N VAL A 410 -7.08 -3.62 4.67
CA VAL A 410 -6.53 -2.65 3.72
C VAL A 410 -6.32 -3.34 2.39
N LYS A 411 -6.68 -2.66 1.29
CA LYS A 411 -6.43 -3.16 -0.06
C LYS A 411 -5.81 -2.06 -0.93
N ALA A 412 -4.76 -2.42 -1.67
CA ALA A 412 -4.19 -1.58 -2.70
C ALA A 412 -5.04 -1.64 -3.98
N CYS A 413 -5.31 -0.48 -4.58
CA CYS A 413 -6.18 -0.36 -5.74
C CYS A 413 -5.45 0.18 -6.98
N PRO A 414 -5.88 -0.23 -8.20
CA PRO A 414 -5.37 0.35 -9.43
C PRO A 414 -5.59 1.87 -9.45
N GLY A 415 -4.53 2.65 -9.67
CA GLY A 415 -4.56 4.12 -9.59
C GLY A 415 -3.92 4.71 -8.33
N ASN A 416 -3.06 3.95 -7.64
CA ASN A 416 -2.22 4.40 -6.53
C ASN A 416 -3.02 4.99 -5.35
N TYR A 417 -4.03 4.26 -4.90
CA TYR A 417 -4.75 4.57 -3.67
C TYR A 417 -5.12 3.30 -2.92
N TYR A 418 -5.53 3.49 -1.67
CA TYR A 418 -5.90 2.41 -0.77
C TYR A 418 -7.34 2.58 -0.31
N VAL A 419 -7.99 1.44 -0.09
CA VAL A 419 -9.30 1.37 0.56
C VAL A 419 -9.15 0.63 1.87
N TYR A 420 -9.90 1.08 2.88
CA TYR A 420 -9.81 0.62 4.25
C TYR A 420 -11.19 0.18 4.72
N GLU A 421 -11.28 -0.98 5.33
CA GLU A 421 -12.45 -1.38 6.11
C GLU A 421 -12.18 -1.01 7.57
N PHE A 422 -12.56 0.22 7.94
CA PHE A 422 -12.32 0.75 9.28
C PHE A 422 -13.21 0.06 10.31
N VAL A 423 -12.65 -0.14 11.50
CA VAL A 423 -13.36 -0.70 12.65
C VAL A 423 -13.61 0.40 13.66
N ARG A 424 -14.77 0.38 14.32
CA ARG A 424 -15.06 1.37 15.36
C ARG A 424 -13.99 1.30 16.48
N PRO A 425 -13.30 2.41 16.81
CA PRO A 425 -12.31 2.43 17.90
C PRO A 425 -12.95 2.26 19.28
N LEU A 426 -12.19 1.70 20.24
CA LEU A 426 -12.65 1.48 21.64
C LEU A 426 -12.76 2.79 22.46
N TYR A 427 -11.96 3.80 22.14
CA TYR A 427 -11.95 5.10 22.79
C TYR A 427 -12.27 6.20 21.78
N CYS A 428 -12.36 7.46 22.24
CA CYS A 428 -12.43 8.60 21.33
C CYS A 428 -11.11 8.79 20.57
N ALA A 429 -10.94 8.00 19.52
CA ALA A 429 -9.79 7.98 18.62
C ALA A 429 -10.26 8.18 17.19
N ALA A 430 -9.36 8.58 16.29
CA ALA A 430 -9.69 8.81 14.89
C ALA A 430 -8.58 8.34 13.95
N TYR A 431 -8.98 7.73 12.83
CA TYR A 431 -8.12 7.32 11.73
C TYR A 431 -7.58 8.56 11.01
N CYS A 432 -6.26 8.73 11.08
CA CYS A 432 -5.56 9.84 10.46
C CYS A 432 -5.46 9.68 8.95
N ALA A 433 -5.50 10.82 8.26
CA ALA A 433 -5.09 10.94 6.87
C ALA A 433 -3.73 11.64 6.80
N GLY A 434 -2.73 10.94 6.27
CA GLY A 434 -1.37 11.43 6.05
C GLY A 434 -1.22 12.22 4.76
N HIS A 435 -0.35 13.24 4.80
CA HIS A 435 -0.11 14.20 3.73
C HIS A 435 0.79 13.67 2.59
N CYS A 436 0.60 12.44 2.12
CA CYS A 436 1.44 11.87 1.05
C CYS A 436 1.00 12.29 -0.36
N SER A 437 -0.18 12.90 -0.50
CA SER A 437 -0.77 13.37 -1.76
C SER A 437 -0.06 14.56 -2.38
N GLU A 438 0.55 15.42 -1.56
CA GLU A 438 1.29 16.59 -2.05
C GLU A 438 2.73 16.26 -2.48
N LEU A 439 3.27 15.14 -2.01
CA LEU A 439 4.68 14.80 -2.20
C LEU A 439 4.95 13.98 -3.47
N ASN A 440 3.93 13.44 -4.16
CA ASN A 440 4.09 12.66 -5.40
C ASN A 440 5.28 11.67 -5.33
N CYS A 441 5.31 10.78 -4.32
CA CYS A 441 6.33 9.73 -4.23
C CYS A 441 6.20 8.75 -5.41
N THR A 442 7.33 8.38 -6.02
CA THR A 442 7.41 7.42 -7.13
C THR A 442 7.25 5.98 -6.64
N GLU A 443 7.08 5.02 -7.57
CA GLU A 443 6.87 3.59 -7.23
C GLU A 443 8.02 2.98 -6.41
N ASP A 444 9.24 3.51 -6.52
CA ASP A 444 10.43 3.06 -5.78
C ASP A 444 10.64 3.80 -4.43
N GLU A 445 9.76 4.74 -4.10
CA GLU A 445 9.81 5.57 -2.90
C GLU A 445 8.69 5.20 -1.91
N ARG A 446 8.93 5.42 -0.62
CA ARG A 446 7.92 5.33 0.45
C ARG A 446 7.83 6.65 1.19
N CYS A 447 6.63 7.06 1.57
CA CYS A 447 6.41 8.28 2.35
C CYS A 447 6.80 8.00 3.82
N GLU A 448 7.76 8.74 4.38
CA GLU A 448 8.24 8.55 5.76
C GLU A 448 8.42 9.90 6.46
N GLU A 449 8.17 9.93 7.77
CA GLU A 449 8.47 11.08 8.63
C GLU A 449 9.86 10.92 9.27
N LYS A 450 10.74 11.91 9.10
CA LYS A 450 12.06 11.99 9.77
C LYS A 450 12.21 13.35 10.44
N ASP A 451 12.52 13.34 11.74
CA ASP A 451 12.75 14.54 12.55
C ASP A 451 11.64 15.61 12.46
N GLY A 452 10.39 15.18 12.30
CA GLY A 452 9.21 16.07 12.21
C GLY A 452 8.91 16.59 10.80
N ILE A 453 9.61 16.10 9.76
CA ILE A 453 9.41 16.47 8.36
C ILE A 453 9.01 15.22 7.57
N TYR A 454 7.94 15.33 6.77
CA TYR A 454 7.48 14.27 5.87
C TYR A 454 8.17 14.38 4.51
N GLY A 455 8.62 13.25 3.96
CA GLY A 455 9.24 13.18 2.65
C GLY A 455 9.23 11.77 2.06
N CYS A 456 9.78 11.64 0.85
CA CYS A 456 9.86 10.34 0.16
C CYS A 456 11.23 9.70 0.48
N SER A 457 11.23 8.58 1.20
CA SER A 457 12.41 7.75 1.54
C SER A 457 12.58 6.59 0.55
N CYS A 458 13.79 6.06 0.39
CA CYS A 458 14.04 4.96 -0.54
C CYS A 458 13.52 3.62 0.03
N LYS A 459 12.78 2.83 -0.77
CA LYS A 459 12.33 1.48 -0.34
C LYS A 459 13.50 0.51 -0.09
N ARG A 460 14.61 0.67 -0.82
CA ARG A 460 15.82 -0.16 -0.69
C ARG A 460 16.89 0.58 0.11
N LYS A 461 17.62 -0.14 0.97
CA LYS A 461 18.73 0.44 1.75
C LYS A 461 19.91 0.75 0.83
N HIS A 462 20.19 2.03 0.59
CA HIS A 462 21.41 2.52 -0.07
C HIS A 462 22.50 2.89 0.95
N GLN A 463 23.75 3.02 0.49
CA GLN A 463 24.86 3.50 1.33
C GLN A 463 24.72 5.00 1.60
N THR A 464 24.87 5.41 2.85
CA THR A 464 24.46 6.71 3.41
C THR A 464 25.27 7.94 2.94
N TYR A 465 26.14 7.83 1.93
CA TYR A 465 27.07 8.91 1.53
C TYR A 465 27.35 8.98 0.02
N LYS A 466 26.56 8.28 -0.80
CA LYS A 466 26.70 8.30 -2.26
C LYS A 466 25.34 8.57 -2.87
N PHE A 467 25.19 9.75 -3.45
CA PHE A 467 24.00 10.15 -4.16
C PHE A 467 24.15 9.78 -5.63
N ASP A 468 23.12 9.17 -6.21
CA ASP A 468 23.01 8.99 -7.64
C ASP A 468 22.66 10.35 -8.26
N PHE A 469 23.49 10.77 -9.23
CA PHE A 469 23.34 12.06 -9.89
C PHE A 469 23.50 11.94 -11.41
N THR A 470 22.83 12.83 -12.12
CA THR A 470 23.02 13.03 -13.56
C THR A 470 23.36 14.50 -13.79
N GLU A 471 24.50 14.76 -14.44
CA GLU A 471 24.95 16.10 -14.79
C GLU A 471 24.86 16.28 -16.30
N THR A 472 24.23 17.37 -16.72
CA THR A 472 24.08 17.75 -18.13
C THR A 472 24.66 19.15 -18.30
N CYS A 473 25.72 19.25 -19.09
CA CYS A 473 26.35 20.53 -19.41
C CYS A 473 26.19 20.79 -20.90
N GLU A 474 25.30 21.71 -21.26
CA GLU A 474 25.06 22.15 -22.64
C GLU A 474 25.60 23.55 -22.84
N SER A 475 25.79 23.97 -24.10
CA SER A 475 26.47 25.23 -24.45
C SER A 475 25.86 26.51 -23.84
N SER A 476 24.61 26.48 -23.37
CA SER A 476 23.89 27.64 -22.81
C SER A 476 23.36 27.46 -21.39
N HIS A 477 23.38 26.24 -20.85
CA HIS A 477 22.84 25.93 -19.53
C HIS A 477 23.45 24.64 -18.98
N GLY A 478 23.47 24.52 -17.66
CA GLY A 478 23.81 23.28 -16.98
C GLY A 478 22.67 22.86 -16.06
N SER A 479 22.44 21.56 -15.97
CA SER A 479 21.59 20.98 -14.95
C SER A 479 22.26 19.83 -14.25
N ILE A 480 21.92 19.67 -12.97
CA ILE A 480 22.30 18.52 -12.18
C ILE A 480 21.07 18.00 -11.47
N SER A 481 20.81 16.71 -11.60
CA SER A 481 19.71 16.03 -10.94
C SER A 481 20.24 15.03 -9.93
N LEU A 482 19.65 14.99 -8.74
CA LEU A 482 20.02 14.11 -7.64
C LEU A 482 18.83 13.26 -7.20
N SER A 483 19.06 12.02 -6.75
CA SER A 483 17.99 11.19 -6.18
C SER A 483 17.34 11.85 -4.97
N ARG A 484 16.03 12.12 -5.05
CA ARG A 484 15.26 12.75 -3.97
C ARG A 484 15.22 11.89 -2.71
N CYS A 485 15.03 10.58 -2.87
CA CYS A 485 14.88 9.70 -1.74
C CYS A 485 16.18 9.52 -0.95
N GLN A 486 17.33 9.49 -1.65
CA GLN A 486 18.64 9.39 -1.01
C GLN A 486 18.98 10.67 -0.25
N LEU A 487 18.62 11.84 -0.78
CA LEU A 487 18.77 13.14 -0.11
C LEU A 487 17.93 13.19 1.18
N PHE A 488 16.67 12.77 1.10
CA PHE A 488 15.79 12.71 2.27
C PHE A 488 16.30 11.71 3.31
N ASP A 489 16.80 10.55 2.88
CA ASP A 489 17.40 9.55 3.79
C ASP A 489 18.67 10.04 4.49
N ALA A 490 19.41 10.95 3.84
CA ALA A 490 20.57 11.63 4.42
C ALA A 490 20.19 12.82 5.33
N GLY A 491 18.90 13.11 5.50
CA GLY A 491 18.40 14.18 6.38
C GLY A 491 18.26 15.55 5.70
N PHE A 492 18.28 15.60 4.36
CA PHE A 492 18.16 16.83 3.58
C PHE A 492 16.90 16.78 2.70
N PRO A 493 15.77 17.34 3.14
CA PRO A 493 14.57 17.41 2.31
C PRO A 493 14.79 18.36 1.11
N SER A 494 14.03 18.20 0.03
CA SER A 494 14.28 18.91 -1.23
C SER A 494 14.09 20.43 -1.15
N ASP A 495 13.25 20.90 -0.22
CA ASP A 495 12.88 22.31 -0.04
C ASP A 495 14.00 23.17 0.59
N VAL A 496 14.93 22.55 1.33
CA VAL A 496 16.08 23.24 1.93
C VAL A 496 17.29 23.31 1.01
N LEU A 497 17.24 22.68 -0.16
CA LEU A 497 18.37 22.60 -1.09
C LEU A 497 18.35 23.74 -2.10
N HIS A 498 19.51 24.35 -2.31
CA HIS A 498 19.70 25.44 -3.26
C HIS A 498 21.13 25.48 -3.81
N LEU A 499 21.36 26.21 -4.90
CA LEU A 499 22.70 26.47 -5.45
C LEU A 499 23.44 27.57 -4.67
N ASN A 500 24.59 28.04 -5.15
CA ASN A 500 25.31 29.17 -4.54
C ASN A 500 24.41 30.40 -4.33
N ASP A 501 23.47 30.65 -5.25
CA ASP A 501 22.37 31.59 -5.06
C ASP A 501 21.16 30.90 -4.37
N PRO A 502 20.74 31.33 -3.17
CA PRO A 502 19.60 30.75 -2.45
C PRO A 502 18.24 30.88 -3.15
N SER A 503 18.12 31.75 -4.16
CA SER A 503 16.91 31.86 -4.97
C SER A 503 16.76 30.69 -5.97
N CYS A 504 17.87 30.04 -6.32
CA CYS A 504 17.89 28.88 -7.21
C CYS A 504 17.73 27.58 -6.41
N ARG A 505 16.47 27.21 -6.16
CA ARG A 505 16.08 26.00 -5.44
C ARG A 505 15.90 24.81 -6.37
N GLY A 506 16.06 23.62 -5.82
CA GLY A 506 15.84 22.36 -6.54
C GLY A 506 14.37 22.13 -6.85
N THR A 507 14.08 21.60 -8.03
CA THR A 507 12.72 21.22 -8.46
C THR A 507 12.59 19.70 -8.50
N VAL A 508 11.48 19.15 -8.01
CA VAL A 508 11.28 17.70 -8.00
C VAL A 508 10.61 17.25 -9.30
N ARG A 509 11.25 16.32 -10.02
CA ARG A 509 10.73 15.66 -11.22
C ARG A 509 11.08 14.18 -11.18
N ASP A 510 10.08 13.31 -11.34
CA ASP A 510 10.24 11.85 -11.42
C ASP A 510 11.17 11.24 -10.36
N GLY A 511 11.03 11.66 -9.09
CA GLY A 511 11.85 11.15 -7.98
C GLY A 511 13.29 11.69 -7.93
N GLN A 512 13.63 12.68 -8.77
CA GLN A 512 14.89 13.41 -8.73
C GLN A 512 14.68 14.89 -8.39
N VAL A 513 15.67 15.50 -7.74
CA VAL A 513 15.76 16.93 -7.46
C VAL A 513 16.69 17.55 -8.50
N GLU A 514 16.14 18.30 -9.43
CA GLU A 514 16.84 18.96 -10.54
C GLU A 514 17.15 20.42 -10.19
N PHE A 515 18.42 20.78 -10.31
CA PHE A 515 18.93 22.15 -10.24
C PHE A 515 19.37 22.59 -11.62
N TYR A 516 18.97 23.78 -12.02
CA TYR A 516 19.21 24.33 -13.34
C TYR A 516 19.83 25.72 -13.21
N PHE A 517 20.81 26.02 -14.05
CA PHE A 517 21.40 27.35 -14.20
C PHE A 517 21.72 27.59 -15.68
N ASP A 518 21.63 28.83 -16.11
CA ASP A 518 21.90 29.21 -17.50
C ASP A 518 22.74 30.47 -17.62
N ASN A 519 23.17 30.74 -18.85
CA ASN A 519 24.02 31.87 -19.18
C ASN A 519 23.22 33.18 -19.39
N ASN A 520 21.89 33.16 -19.29
CA ASN A 520 20.96 34.27 -19.54
C ASN A 520 20.40 34.82 -18.21
N GLU A 521 21.26 35.52 -17.46
CA GLU A 521 20.94 36.16 -16.18
C GLU A 521 20.59 35.20 -15.01
N HIS A 522 20.52 33.88 -15.25
CA HIS A 522 20.25 32.85 -14.24
C HIS A 522 21.47 31.95 -13.98
N ILE A 523 22.65 32.54 -13.77
CA ILE A 523 23.87 31.79 -13.44
C ILE A 523 23.86 31.17 -12.03
N CYS A 524 22.82 31.45 -11.22
CA CYS A 524 22.60 30.87 -9.90
C CYS A 524 23.83 30.91 -8.97
N GLY A 525 24.59 32.00 -9.02
CA GLY A 525 25.80 32.18 -8.23
C GLY A 525 26.99 31.30 -8.64
N ALA A 526 27.00 30.75 -9.86
CA ALA A 526 28.13 29.97 -10.38
C ALA A 526 29.40 30.85 -10.47
N ASN A 527 30.54 30.29 -10.03
CA ASN A 527 31.84 30.89 -10.19
C ASN A 527 32.37 30.55 -11.59
N ILE A 528 32.67 31.58 -12.39
CA ILE A 528 33.16 31.40 -13.77
C ILE A 528 34.68 31.53 -13.78
N VAL A 529 35.36 30.51 -14.29
CA VAL A 529 36.82 30.47 -14.42
C VAL A 529 37.18 30.30 -15.89
N GLU A 530 37.90 31.27 -16.46
CA GLU A 530 38.38 31.23 -17.84
C GLU A 530 39.86 30.81 -17.85
N ASN A 531 40.18 29.72 -18.56
CA ASN A 531 41.54 29.19 -18.67
C ASN A 531 41.98 29.11 -20.14
N GLY A 532 41.80 30.20 -20.90
CA GLY A 532 42.31 30.44 -22.27
C GLY A 532 41.92 29.45 -23.39
N THR A 533 41.40 28.27 -23.04
CA THR A 533 41.03 27.14 -23.88
C THR A 533 39.67 26.57 -23.44
N HIS A 534 39.29 26.79 -22.18
CA HIS A 534 38.03 26.35 -21.61
C HIS A 534 37.43 27.43 -20.70
N ILE A 535 36.11 27.53 -20.68
CA ILE A 535 35.31 28.27 -19.70
C ILE A 535 34.72 27.24 -18.74
N ILE A 536 34.94 27.41 -17.44
CA ILE A 536 34.48 26.50 -16.40
C ILE A 536 33.45 27.22 -15.54
N TYR A 537 32.27 26.62 -15.40
CA TYR A 537 31.23 27.06 -14.49
C TYR A 537 31.24 26.14 -13.27
N ASP A 538 31.59 26.67 -12.11
CA ASP A 538 31.69 25.97 -10.84
C ASP A 538 30.51 26.35 -9.94
N ASN A 539 29.74 25.37 -9.44
CA ASN A 539 28.63 25.63 -8.53
C ASN A 539 28.57 24.58 -7.40
N LEU A 540 27.87 24.93 -6.32
CA LEU A 540 27.69 24.08 -5.14
C LEU A 540 26.20 23.96 -4.81
N ILE A 541 25.74 22.74 -4.58
CA ILE A 541 24.44 22.47 -3.96
C ILE A 541 24.64 22.49 -2.46
N LEU A 542 23.90 23.37 -1.79
CA LEU A 542 23.94 23.63 -0.36
C LEU A 542 22.63 23.18 0.28
N GLY A 543 22.74 22.57 1.46
CA GLY A 543 21.60 22.20 2.30
C GLY A 543 21.95 22.32 3.77
N GLU A 544 21.07 22.94 4.56
CA GLU A 544 21.20 23.01 6.01
C GLU A 544 20.05 22.24 6.66
N SER A 545 20.40 21.33 7.57
CA SER A 545 19.41 20.57 8.35
C SER A 545 19.71 20.73 9.85
N GLY A 546 18.70 21.15 10.61
CA GLY A 546 18.83 21.39 12.05
C GLY A 546 17.50 21.46 12.78
N THR A 547 17.33 20.61 13.80
CA THR A 547 16.22 20.69 14.75
C THR A 547 16.77 20.65 16.19
N GLY A 548 16.63 21.75 16.93
CA GLY A 548 16.91 21.78 18.38
C GLY A 548 17.32 23.15 18.94
N PRO A 549 16.87 23.51 20.17
CA PRO A 549 17.11 24.83 20.74
C PRO A 549 18.54 24.99 21.27
N VAL A 550 19.11 26.16 20.97
CA VAL A 550 20.20 26.85 21.69
C VAL A 550 21.62 26.22 21.63
N ILE A 551 21.82 24.93 21.33
CA ILE A 551 23.15 24.37 20.97
C ILE A 551 22.98 23.26 19.91
N SER A 552 22.72 23.65 18.67
CA SER A 552 22.47 22.73 17.54
C SER A 552 23.76 22.25 16.87
N ARG A 553 23.90 20.93 16.68
CA ARG A 553 24.87 20.33 15.75
C ARG A 553 24.27 20.42 14.34
N THR A 554 24.32 21.59 13.73
CA THR A 554 23.86 21.80 12.35
C THR A 554 24.68 20.94 11.39
N GLN A 555 24.00 20.14 10.57
CA GLN A 555 24.64 19.34 9.53
C GLN A 555 24.49 20.07 8.20
N PHE A 556 25.62 20.24 7.50
CA PHE A 556 25.67 20.95 6.22
C PHE A 556 25.97 19.97 5.09
N LEU A 557 25.15 19.98 4.05
CA LEU A 557 25.40 19.32 2.77
C LEU A 557 26.06 20.31 1.82
N LYS A 558 27.15 19.86 1.18
CA LYS A 558 27.85 20.60 0.12
C LYS A 558 28.24 19.63 -0.99
N ILE A 559 27.60 19.73 -2.15
CA ILE A 559 27.91 18.93 -3.34
C ILE A 559 28.48 19.85 -4.40
N HIS A 560 29.73 19.60 -4.80
CA HIS A 560 30.45 20.38 -5.80
C HIS A 560 30.29 19.77 -7.19
N PHE A 561 30.00 20.60 -8.18
CA PHE A 561 29.91 20.17 -9.58
C PHE A 561 30.38 21.29 -10.52
N GLN A 562 30.81 20.94 -11.73
CA GLN A 562 31.43 21.88 -12.66
C GLN A 562 31.14 21.53 -14.13
N CYS A 563 30.68 22.53 -14.89
CA CYS A 563 30.53 22.41 -16.34
C CYS A 563 31.73 23.06 -17.05
N VAL A 564 32.42 22.28 -17.90
CA VAL A 564 33.62 22.72 -18.62
C VAL A 564 33.30 22.83 -20.12
N TYR A 565 33.39 24.03 -20.68
CA TYR A 565 33.13 24.32 -22.09
C TYR A 565 34.41 24.65 -22.84
N SER A 566 34.62 24.08 -24.02
CA SER A 566 35.82 24.33 -24.86
C SER A 566 35.59 25.50 -25.82
N LEU A 567 36.59 26.38 -25.97
CA LEU A 567 36.53 27.56 -26.85
C LEU A 567 36.80 27.23 -28.33
N GLU A 568 37.27 26.02 -28.66
CA GLU A 568 37.49 25.55 -30.03
C GLU A 568 36.59 24.34 -30.31
N GLN A 569 35.47 24.50 -31.03
CA GLN A 569 34.67 23.37 -31.50
C GLN A 569 34.39 23.43 -33.00
N THR A 570 35.18 22.68 -33.77
CA THR A 570 34.83 22.18 -35.11
C THR A 570 33.90 20.99 -34.95
N PHE A 571 32.62 21.14 -35.32
CA PHE A 571 31.63 20.08 -35.18
C PHE A 571 31.65 19.10 -36.38
N TYR A 572 32.02 17.85 -36.11
CA TYR A 572 31.72 16.71 -36.96
C TYR A 572 30.44 16.05 -36.42
N MET A 573 29.38 15.95 -37.22
CA MET A 573 28.09 15.39 -36.77
C MET A 573 27.73 14.07 -37.46
N ASN A 574 27.29 13.11 -36.64
CA ASN A 574 26.58 11.89 -37.03
C ASN A 574 25.09 12.20 -37.33
N ILE A 575 24.52 11.43 -38.25
CA ILE A 575 23.29 11.72 -39.02
C ILE A 575 22.06 11.03 -38.40
N ASP A 576 20.94 11.74 -38.29
CA ASP A 576 19.57 11.17 -38.35
C ASP A 576 18.73 12.02 -39.35
N PRO A 577 18.06 11.45 -40.38
CA PRO A 577 17.55 12.22 -41.52
C PRO A 577 16.14 12.82 -41.30
N GLN A 578 15.83 13.29 -40.09
CA GLN A 578 14.69 14.18 -39.86
C GLN A 578 15.20 15.58 -39.50
N GLY A 579 15.46 16.40 -40.53
CA GLY A 579 15.63 17.87 -40.48
C GLY A 579 16.58 18.44 -39.40
N SER A 580 17.65 19.13 -39.80
CA SER A 580 18.49 19.83 -38.81
C SER A 580 17.66 20.83 -38.00
N THR A 581 17.82 20.77 -36.68
CA THR A 581 17.26 21.74 -35.75
C THR A 581 18.39 22.65 -35.31
N VAL A 582 18.25 23.95 -35.60
CA VAL A 582 19.26 24.97 -35.26
C VAL A 582 18.64 25.91 -34.23
N GLN A 583 19.37 26.18 -33.16
CA GLN A 583 18.95 27.10 -32.10
C GLN A 583 19.49 28.51 -32.42
N GLY A 584 18.62 29.51 -32.47
CA GLY A 584 18.98 30.93 -32.57
C GLY A 584 18.33 31.74 -31.44
N ILE A 585 18.76 32.98 -31.20
CA ILE A 585 18.30 33.80 -30.06
C ILE A 585 17.42 34.96 -30.57
N VAL A 586 16.24 35.19 -29.95
CA VAL A 586 15.42 36.39 -30.24
C VAL A 586 15.87 37.58 -29.38
N PRO A 587 16.32 38.71 -29.98
CA PRO A 587 16.89 39.82 -29.22
C PRO A 587 15.92 40.55 -28.25
N ALA A 588 14.62 40.35 -28.39
CA ALA A 588 13.60 41.08 -27.62
C ALA A 588 13.11 40.35 -26.35
N VAL A 589 13.35 39.03 -26.22
CA VAL A 589 12.81 38.21 -25.11
C VAL A 589 13.86 37.22 -24.54
N GLN A 590 15.08 37.14 -25.08
CA GLN A 590 16.11 36.16 -24.63
C GLN A 590 15.62 34.70 -24.63
N GLU A 591 14.60 34.37 -25.44
CA GLU A 591 14.17 33.00 -25.71
C GLU A 591 14.87 32.45 -26.96
N THR A 592 15.30 31.18 -26.90
CA THR A 592 15.89 30.48 -28.04
C THR A 592 14.80 29.89 -28.92
N TYR A 593 14.78 30.24 -30.21
CA TYR A 593 13.87 29.65 -31.18
C TYR A 593 14.58 28.52 -31.95
N LYS A 594 13.82 27.50 -32.34
CA LYS A 594 14.34 26.37 -33.12
C LYS A 594 13.91 26.51 -34.57
N VAL A 595 14.86 26.56 -35.50
CA VAL A 595 14.56 26.52 -36.93
C VAL A 595 14.71 25.10 -37.44
N ARG A 596 13.71 24.64 -38.21
CA ARG A 596 13.71 23.35 -38.89
C ARG A 596 13.57 23.56 -40.38
N MET A 597 14.37 22.85 -41.18
CA MET A 597 14.20 22.77 -42.64
C MET A 597 13.73 21.37 -43.02
N ILE A 598 12.60 21.30 -43.72
CA ILE A 598 11.93 20.05 -44.08
C ILE A 598 11.64 20.05 -45.59
N PRO A 599 12.20 19.08 -46.35
CA PRO A 599 11.82 18.87 -47.74
C PRO A 599 10.55 18.00 -47.84
N TYR A 600 9.67 18.34 -48.78
CA TYR A 600 8.39 17.70 -49.09
C TYR A 600 8.29 17.33 -50.57
N LYS A 601 7.51 16.28 -50.83
CA LYS A 601 7.25 15.74 -52.17
C LYS A 601 6.17 16.50 -52.94
N ASP A 602 5.29 17.18 -52.22
CA ASP A 602 4.06 17.78 -52.72
C ASP A 602 3.99 19.29 -52.43
N ALA A 603 3.20 20.01 -53.24
CA ALA A 603 3.03 21.45 -53.11
C ALA A 603 2.17 21.85 -51.91
N GLU A 604 1.44 20.90 -51.33
CA GLU A 604 0.60 21.05 -50.15
C GLU A 604 1.38 20.89 -48.84
N PHE A 605 2.69 20.57 -48.89
CA PHE A 605 3.56 20.38 -47.72
C PHE A 605 3.01 19.33 -46.74
N SER A 606 2.46 18.24 -47.28
CA SER A 606 1.82 17.18 -46.50
C SER A 606 2.67 15.92 -46.36
N GLN A 607 3.52 15.62 -47.34
CA GLN A 607 4.37 14.43 -47.37
C GLN A 607 5.85 14.80 -47.31
N PRO A 608 6.44 14.86 -46.10
CA PRO A 608 7.87 15.08 -45.96
C PRO A 608 8.65 13.89 -46.52
N PHE A 609 9.86 14.13 -47.01
CA PHE A 609 10.78 13.06 -47.37
C PHE A 609 11.27 12.33 -46.09
N GLY A 610 11.21 11.00 -46.08
CA GLY A 610 11.63 10.16 -44.93
C GLY A 610 13.14 9.84 -44.92
N SER A 611 13.55 8.91 -44.05
CA SER A 611 14.96 8.57 -43.78
C SER A 611 15.77 8.00 -44.96
N MET A 612 15.12 7.65 -46.07
CA MET A 612 15.77 7.30 -47.33
C MET A 612 15.15 8.11 -48.47
N VAL A 613 15.88 9.12 -48.93
CA VAL A 613 15.44 10.08 -49.95
C VAL A 613 16.03 9.70 -51.30
N ASN A 614 15.27 9.00 -52.14
CA ASN A 614 15.62 8.75 -53.55
C ASN A 614 14.90 9.78 -54.42
N ILE A 615 15.65 10.74 -54.98
CA ILE A 615 15.12 11.79 -55.85
C ILE A 615 15.60 11.54 -57.29
N SER A 616 14.68 11.67 -58.24
CA SER A 616 14.98 11.59 -59.67
C SER A 616 15.47 12.94 -60.21
N LEU A 617 16.24 12.90 -61.30
CA LEU A 617 16.65 14.13 -61.98
C LEU A 617 15.44 14.94 -62.47
N ASN A 618 15.49 16.25 -62.28
CA ASN A 618 14.43 17.20 -62.62
C ASN A 618 13.12 17.00 -61.83
N GLU A 619 13.13 16.21 -60.75
CA GLU A 619 12.02 16.14 -59.80
C GLU A 619 11.94 17.46 -59.02
N GLN A 620 10.73 18.02 -58.88
CA GLN A 620 10.51 19.27 -58.16
C GLN A 620 10.39 18.97 -56.66
N ILE A 621 11.23 19.63 -55.87
CA ILE A 621 11.29 19.50 -54.41
C ILE A 621 10.68 20.76 -53.79
N PHE A 622 9.81 20.57 -52.79
CA PHE A 622 9.25 21.64 -51.99
C PHE A 622 9.98 21.70 -50.65
N VAL A 623 10.37 22.87 -50.18
CA VAL A 623 11.12 23.02 -48.92
C VAL A 623 10.41 24.03 -48.06
N GLU A 624 10.16 23.64 -46.81
CA GLU A 624 9.65 24.49 -45.75
C GLU A 624 10.75 24.74 -44.72
N VAL A 625 10.96 26.02 -44.40
CA VAL A 625 11.75 26.45 -43.25
C VAL A 625 10.78 27.00 -42.21
N TYR A 626 10.71 26.32 -41.08
CA TYR A 626 9.74 26.57 -40.02
C TYR A 626 10.45 26.96 -38.73
N ALA A 627 10.06 28.08 -38.13
CA ALA A 627 10.52 28.49 -36.81
C ALA A 627 9.54 28.01 -35.73
N ASP A 628 10.05 27.19 -34.82
CA ASP A 628 9.33 26.56 -33.73
C ASP A 628 9.37 27.42 -32.45
N ALA A 629 8.34 27.28 -31.61
CA ALA A 629 8.20 28.01 -30.35
C ALA A 629 8.27 29.55 -30.48
N VAL A 630 7.67 30.13 -31.53
CA VAL A 630 7.56 31.59 -31.69
C VAL A 630 6.12 32.01 -32.04
N ASP A 631 5.67 33.16 -31.52
CA ASP A 631 4.32 33.68 -31.76
C ASP A 631 4.13 34.09 -33.23
N SER A 632 3.32 33.32 -33.95
CA SER A 632 2.97 33.53 -35.36
C SER A 632 2.34 34.88 -35.69
N LEU A 633 1.87 35.63 -34.68
CA LEU A 633 1.30 36.97 -34.84
C LEU A 633 2.33 38.09 -34.69
N GLN A 634 3.51 37.81 -34.11
CA GLN A 634 4.52 38.84 -33.78
C GLN A 634 5.79 38.72 -34.60
N VAL A 635 6.06 37.55 -35.18
CA VAL A 635 7.27 37.30 -35.96
C VAL A 635 6.98 36.58 -37.27
N ALA A 636 7.86 36.79 -38.25
CA ALA A 636 7.91 36.02 -39.48
C ALA A 636 9.33 35.48 -39.70
N SER A 637 9.43 34.26 -40.22
CA SER A 637 10.71 33.68 -40.67
C SER A 637 11.06 34.28 -42.03
N VAL A 638 12.31 34.74 -42.20
CA VAL A 638 12.82 35.29 -43.45
C VAL A 638 14.07 34.53 -43.89
N ILE A 639 14.03 33.96 -45.08
CA ILE A 639 15.18 33.32 -45.73
C ILE A 639 16.05 34.41 -46.40
N ASP A 640 17.33 34.46 -46.04
CA ASP A 640 18.31 35.38 -46.64
C ASP A 640 19.02 34.77 -47.85
N LYS A 641 19.57 33.56 -47.68
CA LYS A 641 20.33 32.86 -48.70
C LYS A 641 20.07 31.36 -48.59
N CYS A 642 19.98 30.66 -49.71
CA CYS A 642 20.00 29.20 -49.76
C CYS A 642 20.90 28.71 -50.88
N TRP A 643 21.70 27.70 -50.63
CA TRP A 643 22.58 27.07 -51.61
C TRP A 643 22.71 25.57 -51.37
N ALA A 644 23.13 24.83 -52.39
CA ALA A 644 23.36 23.38 -52.28
C ALA A 644 24.78 22.98 -52.69
N THR A 645 25.32 21.92 -52.11
CA THR A 645 26.66 21.39 -52.36
C THR A 645 26.64 19.86 -52.57
N PRO A 646 27.60 19.27 -53.31
CA PRO A 646 27.65 17.83 -53.60
C PRO A 646 28.24 16.97 -52.48
N ARG A 647 28.72 17.59 -51.39
CA ARG A 647 29.33 16.93 -50.24
C ARG A 647 28.80 17.58 -48.97
N ASN A 648 28.93 16.92 -47.83
CA ASN A 648 28.54 17.47 -46.53
C ASN A 648 29.52 18.56 -46.07
N ASP A 649 29.54 19.67 -46.78
CA ASP A 649 30.45 20.80 -46.61
C ASP A 649 29.74 22.05 -47.16
N SER A 650 29.45 23.00 -46.27
CA SER A 650 28.76 24.26 -46.63
C SER A 650 29.65 25.21 -47.42
N ASP A 651 30.97 25.11 -47.24
CA ASP A 651 31.99 25.96 -47.87
C ASP A 651 32.61 25.28 -49.10
N ASN A 652 31.93 24.26 -49.64
CA ASN A 652 32.42 23.52 -50.77
C ASN A 652 32.66 24.44 -51.98
N SER A 653 33.81 24.27 -52.64
CA SER A 653 34.15 25.04 -53.85
C SER A 653 33.12 24.91 -54.98
N VAL A 654 32.34 23.83 -54.99
CA VAL A 654 31.21 23.61 -55.90
C VAL A 654 29.92 23.79 -55.12
N PHE A 655 29.22 24.89 -55.39
CA PHE A 655 27.94 25.21 -54.79
C PHE A 655 26.95 25.75 -55.83
N TRP A 656 25.66 25.64 -55.54
CA TRP A 656 24.59 26.17 -56.39
C TRP A 656 23.66 27.08 -55.58
N ASP A 657 23.67 28.37 -55.87
CA ASP A 657 22.80 29.35 -55.20
C ASP A 657 21.35 29.24 -55.70
N LEU A 658 20.43 29.02 -54.76
CA LEU A 658 18.99 28.91 -55.01
C LEU A 658 18.26 30.23 -54.68
N ILE A 659 18.59 30.82 -53.53
CA ILE A 659 18.04 32.10 -53.04
C ILE A 659 19.22 33.00 -52.70
N VAL A 660 19.20 34.23 -53.20
CA VAL A 660 20.23 35.25 -52.98
C VAL A 660 19.53 36.55 -52.59
N ASP A 661 20.01 37.19 -51.53
CA ASP A 661 19.45 38.44 -51.01
C ASP A 661 17.91 38.39 -50.87
N LYS A 662 17.41 37.32 -50.24
CA LYS A 662 15.99 37.05 -49.95
C LYS A 662 15.10 36.73 -51.17
N CYS A 663 15.63 36.81 -52.38
CA CYS A 663 14.91 36.59 -53.64
C CYS A 663 15.40 35.34 -54.40
N PRO A 664 14.55 34.72 -55.24
CA PRO A 664 14.96 33.57 -56.05
C PRO A 664 16.07 33.96 -57.03
N ASN A 665 17.09 33.11 -57.15
CA ASN A 665 18.17 33.33 -58.10
C ASN A 665 17.61 33.25 -59.54
N PRO A 666 17.71 34.32 -60.36
CA PRO A 666 17.15 34.34 -61.71
C PRO A 666 17.77 33.31 -62.67
N ASN A 667 18.97 32.81 -62.36
CA ASN A 667 19.66 31.79 -63.14
C ASN A 667 19.29 30.35 -62.73
N SER A 668 18.52 30.19 -61.65
CA SER A 668 18.10 28.89 -61.10
C SER A 668 16.58 28.75 -61.24
N GLN A 669 16.07 27.55 -61.54
CA GLN A 669 14.62 27.28 -61.59
C GLN A 669 14.04 27.15 -60.17
N VAL A 670 14.05 28.24 -59.42
CA VAL A 670 13.58 28.32 -58.02
C VAL A 670 12.34 29.21 -57.94
N LYS A 671 11.33 28.77 -57.22
CA LYS A 671 10.12 29.53 -56.91
C LYS A 671 10.00 29.71 -55.41
N VAL A 672 10.07 30.96 -54.95
CA VAL A 672 9.73 31.31 -53.56
C VAL A 672 8.22 31.45 -53.47
N LEU A 673 7.58 30.64 -52.63
CA LEU A 673 6.12 30.59 -52.45
C LEU A 673 5.67 31.54 -51.35
N GLN A 674 6.45 31.62 -50.26
CA GLN A 674 6.19 32.48 -49.12
C GLN A 674 7.51 32.79 -48.41
N ASN A 675 7.83 34.07 -48.16
CA ASN A 675 9.02 34.48 -47.42
C ASN A 675 8.69 35.74 -46.59
N GLY A 676 8.86 35.69 -45.27
CA GLY A 676 8.62 36.84 -44.38
C GLY A 676 7.15 37.21 -44.16
N VAL A 677 6.21 36.27 -44.36
CA VAL A 677 4.76 36.49 -44.17
C VAL A 677 4.22 35.77 -42.92
N SER A 678 4.83 34.65 -42.53
CA SER A 678 4.51 33.91 -41.30
C SER A 678 5.78 33.29 -40.72
N ILE A 679 5.65 32.51 -39.65
CA ILE A 679 6.74 31.70 -39.08
C ILE A 679 7.23 30.56 -40.01
N SER A 680 6.57 30.37 -41.16
CA SER A 680 6.95 29.39 -42.19
C SER A 680 7.32 30.11 -43.50
N SER A 681 8.53 29.82 -43.98
CA SER A 681 9.01 30.24 -45.30
C SER A 681 9.14 29.05 -46.22
N ARG A 682 8.62 29.16 -47.44
CA ARG A 682 8.44 28.05 -48.38
C ARG A 682 9.00 28.40 -49.75
N PHE A 683 9.77 27.49 -50.31
CA PHE A 683 10.27 27.60 -51.68
C PHE A 683 10.28 26.23 -52.36
N SER A 684 10.42 26.21 -53.68
CA SER A 684 10.55 24.98 -54.45
C SER A 684 11.60 25.13 -55.54
N PHE A 685 12.26 24.04 -55.90
CA PHE A 685 13.27 23.99 -56.95
C PHE A 685 13.30 22.61 -57.61
N ASN A 686 13.83 22.54 -58.83
CA ASN A 686 14.00 21.27 -59.53
C ASN A 686 15.40 20.69 -59.27
N MET A 687 15.47 19.39 -58.96
CA MET A 687 16.72 18.71 -58.67
C MET A 687 17.63 18.62 -59.91
N SER A 688 18.92 18.95 -59.75
CA SER A 688 19.93 18.89 -60.81
C SER A 688 21.25 18.28 -60.32
N ILE A 689 22.13 17.85 -61.23
CA ILE A 689 23.41 17.20 -60.92
C ILE A 689 24.52 18.26 -60.79
N PHE A 690 25.29 18.17 -59.70
CA PHE A 690 26.41 19.08 -59.39
C PHE A 690 27.67 18.80 -60.22
N THR A 691 27.98 17.52 -60.47
CA THR A 691 29.14 17.02 -61.25
C THR A 691 28.83 15.62 -61.77
N GLU A 692 29.51 15.13 -62.83
CA GLU A 692 29.21 13.84 -63.49
C GLU A 692 29.11 12.62 -62.54
N ASN A 693 29.74 12.69 -61.35
CA ASN A 693 29.79 11.61 -60.36
C ASN A 693 29.05 11.89 -59.03
N ALA A 694 28.35 13.02 -58.90
CA ALA A 694 27.66 13.35 -57.65
C ALA A 694 26.36 12.54 -57.49
N THR A 695 26.32 11.66 -56.48
CA THR A 695 25.13 10.86 -56.11
C THR A 695 24.37 11.43 -54.93
N GLU A 696 24.91 12.45 -54.26
CA GLU A 696 24.36 13.05 -53.05
C GLU A 696 24.39 14.57 -53.15
N ALA A 697 23.43 15.23 -52.49
CA ALA A 697 23.36 16.67 -52.38
C ALA A 697 23.00 17.09 -50.95
N TYR A 698 23.54 18.24 -50.53
CA TYR A 698 23.29 18.87 -49.25
C TYR A 698 22.78 20.28 -49.50
N LEU A 699 21.75 20.69 -48.79
CA LEU A 699 21.10 21.99 -48.89
C LEU A 699 21.41 22.80 -47.62
N TYR A 700 21.69 24.07 -47.77
CA TYR A 700 21.98 25.01 -46.69
C TYR A 700 21.17 26.29 -46.90
N CYS A 701 20.65 26.86 -45.82
CA CYS A 701 19.99 28.16 -45.83
C CYS A 701 20.40 28.99 -44.61
N THR A 702 20.52 30.30 -44.78
CA THR A 702 20.62 31.26 -43.69
C THR A 702 19.28 31.96 -43.52
N VAL A 703 18.78 32.01 -42.28
CA VAL A 703 17.51 32.62 -41.94
C VAL A 703 17.61 33.53 -40.71
N HIS A 704 16.72 34.50 -40.64
CA HIS A 704 16.51 35.33 -39.44
C HIS A 704 15.01 35.46 -39.14
N LEU A 705 14.69 35.82 -37.91
CA LEU A 705 13.34 36.21 -37.53
C LEU A 705 13.15 37.71 -37.69
N CYS A 706 12.06 38.09 -38.32
CA CYS A 706 11.66 39.47 -38.52
C CYS A 706 10.42 39.79 -37.66
N SER A 707 10.46 40.92 -36.95
CA SER A 707 9.35 41.37 -36.11
C SER A 707 8.26 42.06 -36.93
N LEU A 708 7.02 41.54 -36.87
CA LEU A 708 5.86 42.07 -37.60
C LEU A 708 5.34 43.39 -37.03
N THR A 709 5.66 43.73 -35.78
CA THR A 709 5.21 44.95 -35.11
C THR A 709 6.06 46.17 -35.49
N ASN A 710 7.34 45.98 -35.76
CA ASN A 710 8.32 47.06 -35.95
C ASN A 710 8.87 47.19 -37.38
N SER A 711 8.65 46.20 -38.27
CA SER A 711 9.27 46.18 -39.60
C SER A 711 8.38 45.53 -40.66
N ASN A 712 8.58 45.90 -41.93
CA ASN A 712 7.94 45.22 -43.06
C ASN A 712 8.76 43.97 -43.43
N CYS A 713 8.30 42.80 -42.99
CA CYS A 713 8.98 41.53 -43.19
C CYS A 713 8.73 40.90 -44.57
N SER A 714 7.63 41.27 -45.24
CA SER A 714 7.24 40.68 -46.51
C SER A 714 8.22 41.06 -47.62
N VAL A 715 8.77 40.07 -48.31
CA VAL A 715 9.75 40.27 -49.39
C VAL A 715 9.01 40.33 -50.72
N ASP A 716 9.02 41.49 -51.38
CA ASP A 716 8.48 41.67 -52.74
C ASP A 716 9.63 41.81 -53.75
N CYS A 717 9.84 40.77 -54.56
CA CYS A 717 10.87 40.73 -55.60
C CYS A 717 10.39 41.36 -56.93
N GLY A 718 9.20 42.00 -56.95
CA GLY A 718 8.45 42.38 -58.15
C GLY A 718 8.76 43.72 -58.81
N SER A 719 9.72 44.53 -58.34
CA SER A 719 10.07 45.78 -59.02
C SER A 719 11.48 46.25 -58.65
N GLY A 720 12.32 46.53 -59.67
CA GLY A 720 13.73 46.95 -59.56
C GLY A 720 13.98 48.30 -58.88
N ARG A 721 13.48 48.49 -57.66
CA ARG A 721 13.89 49.53 -56.72
C ARG A 721 14.73 48.87 -55.64
N ILE A 722 16.03 49.06 -55.75
CA ILE A 722 16.98 48.93 -54.64
C ILE A 722 16.47 49.87 -53.53
N GLN A 723 15.82 49.32 -52.50
CA GLN A 723 15.57 50.07 -51.28
C GLN A 723 16.93 50.31 -50.62
N ARG A 724 17.37 51.57 -50.60
CA ARG A 724 18.46 52.01 -49.74
C ARG A 724 18.09 51.70 -48.29
N GLU A 725 18.93 50.92 -47.62
CA GLU A 725 18.86 50.69 -46.17
C GLU A 725 18.72 52.02 -45.43
N ILE A 726 17.59 52.19 -44.76
CA ILE A 726 17.50 53.11 -43.62
C ILE A 726 18.15 52.36 -42.46
N ARG A 727 19.30 52.86 -41.99
CA ARG A 727 20.00 52.35 -40.79
C ARG A 727 19.04 52.35 -39.59
N SER A 728 18.44 51.21 -39.34
CA SER A 728 17.88 50.81 -38.06
C SER A 728 18.84 49.79 -37.44
N VAL A 729 18.92 49.78 -36.12
CA VAL A 729 19.95 49.08 -35.34
C VAL A 729 19.99 47.59 -35.70
N ASN A 730 21.07 47.17 -36.36
CA ASN A 730 21.33 45.78 -36.75
C ASN A 730 21.48 44.90 -35.51
N LEU A 731 20.46 44.10 -35.23
CA LEU A 731 20.53 42.90 -34.39
C LEU A 731 20.12 41.73 -35.29
N GLN A 732 21.07 41.21 -36.05
CA GLN A 732 20.87 40.08 -36.97
C GLN A 732 21.63 38.88 -36.43
N ASP A 733 20.91 38.02 -35.71
CA ASP A 733 21.37 36.68 -35.38
C ASP A 733 20.92 35.77 -36.54
N ASN A 734 21.79 35.58 -37.53
CA ASN A 734 21.50 34.77 -38.71
C ASN A 734 21.77 33.30 -38.38
N SER A 735 20.72 32.48 -38.37
CA SER A 735 20.83 31.04 -38.12
C SER A 735 21.03 30.28 -39.44
N SER A 736 22.05 29.42 -39.52
CA SER A 736 22.29 28.56 -40.69
C SER A 736 21.72 27.15 -40.47
N VAL A 737 20.83 26.71 -41.35
CA VAL A 737 20.13 25.42 -41.29
C VAL A 737 20.45 24.59 -42.53
N SER A 738 20.58 23.27 -42.37
CA SER A 738 20.98 22.37 -43.47
C SER A 738 20.18 21.07 -43.56
N VAL A 739 20.13 20.48 -44.75
CA VAL A 739 19.43 19.21 -45.01
C VAL A 739 20.26 18.37 -45.98
N GLY A 740 20.54 17.11 -45.62
CA GLY A 740 21.18 16.13 -46.49
C GLY A 740 21.55 14.85 -45.73
N PRO A 741 21.99 13.78 -46.43
CA PRO A 741 22.14 13.70 -47.89
C PRO A 741 20.81 13.44 -48.62
N LEU A 742 20.57 14.22 -49.68
CA LEU A 742 19.54 13.94 -50.69
C LEU A 742 20.17 13.03 -51.77
N ARG A 743 19.77 11.76 -51.84
CA ARG A 743 20.36 10.81 -52.82
C ARG A 743 19.70 10.95 -54.19
N ILE A 744 20.52 11.17 -55.20
CA ILE A 744 20.10 11.33 -56.59
C ILE A 744 20.17 9.98 -57.29
N HIS A 745 19.05 9.48 -57.77
CA HIS A 745 19.01 8.27 -58.58
C HIS A 745 19.37 8.63 -60.03
N SER A 746 20.60 8.34 -60.44
CA SER A 746 21.05 8.55 -61.82
C SER A 746 20.73 7.30 -62.66
N ASN A 747 20.02 7.48 -63.78
CA ASN A 747 19.82 6.43 -64.79
C ASN A 747 21.07 6.29 -65.69
N VAL A 748 22.28 6.22 -65.09
CA VAL A 748 23.50 5.94 -65.85
C VAL A 748 23.64 4.43 -65.97
N LYS A 749 23.45 3.91 -67.19
CA LYS A 749 23.79 2.53 -67.53
C LYS A 749 25.31 2.44 -67.69
N ASP A 750 26.02 2.05 -66.65
CA ASP A 750 27.40 1.59 -66.81
C ASP A 750 27.38 0.21 -67.50
N ILE A 751 27.81 0.19 -68.77
CA ILE A 751 28.17 -1.04 -69.48
C ILE A 751 29.63 -1.31 -69.11
N ASP A 752 29.88 -2.11 -68.09
CA ASP A 752 31.23 -2.56 -67.78
C ASP A 752 31.51 -3.89 -68.50
N ALA A 753 32.38 -3.82 -69.51
CA ALA A 753 32.92 -4.97 -70.22
C ALA A 753 34.07 -5.55 -69.38
N GLN A 754 33.76 -6.52 -68.52
CA GLN A 754 34.80 -7.22 -67.77
C GLN A 754 35.69 -8.05 -68.70
N ASN A 755 36.91 -7.54 -68.89
CA ASN A 755 38.04 -8.28 -69.43
C ASN A 755 38.40 -9.45 -68.49
N GLN A 756 38.54 -10.62 -69.11
CA GLN A 756 39.00 -11.86 -68.50
C GLN A 756 40.43 -11.74 -67.98
N VAL A 757 40.65 -12.09 -66.72
CA VAL A 757 41.90 -12.74 -66.29
C VAL A 757 41.54 -13.94 -65.40
N LEU A 758 41.94 -15.11 -65.89
CA LEU A 758 41.85 -16.41 -65.23
C LEU A 758 42.83 -16.49 -64.05
N VAL A 759 42.36 -16.98 -62.89
CA VAL A 759 43.17 -17.86 -62.03
C VAL A 759 42.30 -19.04 -61.59
N SER A 760 42.81 -20.23 -61.87
CA SER A 760 42.22 -21.55 -61.69
C SER A 760 42.69 -22.20 -60.38
N MET A 761 41.78 -22.93 -59.72
CA MET A 761 41.89 -24.30 -59.17
C MET A 761 41.00 -24.42 -57.92
N ALA A 762 39.78 -24.97 -58.02
CA ALA A 762 39.46 -26.41 -58.02
C ALA A 762 39.67 -27.11 -56.66
N ALA A 763 38.62 -27.12 -55.83
CA ALA A 763 38.31 -28.19 -54.87
C ALA A 763 36.83 -28.16 -54.43
N SER A 764 35.96 -28.62 -55.34
CA SER A 764 34.85 -29.56 -55.11
C SER A 764 34.16 -29.57 -53.72
N LEU A 765 32.91 -29.14 -53.61
CA LEU A 765 31.73 -29.99 -53.85
C LEU A 765 31.87 -31.40 -53.23
N CYS A 766 31.90 -31.51 -51.90
CA CYS A 766 31.88 -32.83 -51.24
C CYS A 766 31.32 -32.86 -49.80
N ALA A 767 30.49 -31.90 -49.37
CA ALA A 767 29.87 -31.98 -48.03
C ALA A 767 28.32 -31.99 -48.04
N SER A 768 27.67 -31.66 -49.17
CA SER A 768 26.21 -31.57 -49.25
C SER A 768 25.50 -32.89 -49.58
N LEU A 769 26.23 -34.01 -49.64
CA LEU A 769 25.69 -35.34 -49.99
C LEU A 769 25.64 -36.33 -48.81
N ILE A 770 26.11 -35.95 -47.61
CA ILE A 770 26.08 -36.83 -46.42
C ILE A 770 24.80 -36.63 -45.58
N MET A 771 24.05 -35.53 -45.77
CA MET A 771 22.83 -35.26 -44.99
C MET A 771 21.53 -35.82 -45.61
N ILE A 772 21.58 -36.41 -46.81
CA ILE A 772 20.38 -36.92 -47.50
C ILE A 772 20.25 -38.46 -47.41
N VAL A 773 21.31 -39.18 -47.01
CA VAL A 773 21.28 -40.65 -46.88
C VAL A 773 20.93 -41.13 -45.46
N VAL A 774 21.04 -40.27 -44.44
CA VAL A 774 20.72 -40.63 -43.04
C VAL A 774 19.21 -40.55 -42.74
N SER A 775 18.43 -39.85 -43.57
CA SER A 775 16.99 -39.66 -43.35
C SER A 775 16.07 -40.69 -44.03
N ILE A 776 16.63 -41.71 -44.70
CA ILE A 776 15.84 -42.72 -45.45
C ILE A 776 16.05 -44.17 -44.94
N ILE A 777 16.87 -44.41 -43.90
CA ILE A 777 17.14 -45.78 -43.38
C ILE A 777 16.73 -46.00 -41.90
N ILE A 778 15.99 -45.08 -41.29
CA ILE A 778 15.36 -45.35 -39.98
C ILE A 778 13.89 -44.94 -40.06
N VAL A 779 13.01 -45.91 -39.80
CA VAL A 779 11.52 -45.93 -39.96
C VAL A 779 11.15 -46.48 -41.36
N PHE A 780 10.68 -47.71 -41.61
CA PHE A 780 9.78 -48.60 -40.86
C PHE A 780 8.72 -47.93 -40.00
#